data_AF-A0A4W5RZ77-F1
#
_entry.id   AF-A0A4W5RZ77-F1
#
_cell.length_a   1.000
_cell.length_b   1.000
_cell.length_c   1.000
_cell.angle_alpha   90.00
_cell.angle_beta   90.00
_cell.angle_gamma   90.00
#
_symmetry.space_group_name_H-M   'P 1'
#
loop_
_entity.id
_entity.type
_entity.pdbx_description
1 polymer ?
#
loop_
_entity_poly.entity_id
_entity_poly.type
_entity_poly.pdbx_seq_one_letter_code
_entity_poly.pdbx_strand_id
1 'polypeptide(L)'
;MSPSVRLQEMIRVIRGARTQGEERGVIQRECAAIRAQFRQADNGTRSHNLAKLLYVHMLGYPAHFGQMECVRLIASPRYNEKRVGYLGAMMLLDEKQDASLLITNSIKNDLSHSSQYVQSLALCTLGCMGSAEMCRDLAPEIDRLLRASNSYIKKKAALCAVHIVRKVPELGELFTPASRSLLSEKNHGVLHGAVVLITELCERNPDTLEQFRKAVPELVQIMKGLVMSGYSPEHNVAGISDPFLQVRILRLLRILGRNNDTASDAMNDLLAQVATNTDSSKTAGSAVLYETVLTVMDIKSESGLRVLAVNILGRFLLNNDRNIRYISMTSLQKIVQTDHNAVQRHRGTIVDCLKDQDASVKRRALELSLALVSAVNIRSLMKELLLFLSSCPPELRAHTTSGIFNAAERYAPSQRWHIDTILHVLTTAGGDVRDETVPNLIQLITTATELHCYTVHKLYRALITDISVQSLVQVACWCIGEYGDLLLRGECEETEPVQVAEDDVLDALEMVLQSHMSTRITHNVEGLGTCDSHLEYNRNLSNVTQCGIFPSFPLVKVCDLLDLLGGSGEPLQPSPALSTTALGPVSSTAGGDLLDLLGGLDVTPGETQSLPPSVIVYEKNGMTLKLQTDKQTDTGMTITLTATNSTDRDITSLTLQAAVPKSVQLQMKAPSGDVIPAHGLGQVTQTVLLNNPNMVSLKMRVRVCYTSQDFVCQDTVQIDSFPSPAW
;
A
#
# COMPACT_ATOMS: atom_id res chain seq x y z
N MET A 1 37.96 0.08 -37.98
CA MET A 1 36.69 0.23 -37.21
C MET A 1 35.71 -0.80 -37.74
N SER A 2 35.26 -1.73 -36.89
CA SER A 2 34.28 -2.76 -37.27
C SER A 2 32.91 -2.11 -37.52
N PRO A 3 32.18 -2.49 -38.57
CA PRO A 3 30.85 -1.96 -38.85
C PRO A 3 29.89 -2.28 -37.69
N SER A 4 28.97 -1.36 -37.41
CA SER A 4 27.97 -1.53 -36.36
C SER A 4 27.13 -2.79 -36.60
N VAL A 5 27.16 -3.72 -35.64
CA VAL A 5 26.35 -4.93 -35.61
C VAL A 5 24.85 -4.56 -35.58
N ARG A 6 24.02 -5.33 -36.31
CA ARG A 6 22.56 -5.16 -36.32
C ARG A 6 21.96 -5.54 -34.97
N LEU A 7 20.84 -4.92 -34.60
CA LEU A 7 20.14 -5.19 -33.34
C LEU A 7 19.88 -6.70 -33.12
N GLN A 8 19.39 -7.40 -34.15
CA GLN A 8 19.08 -8.84 -34.05
C GLN A 8 20.30 -9.69 -33.70
N GLU A 9 21.47 -9.31 -34.22
CA GLU A 9 22.70 -10.05 -33.97
C GLU A 9 23.24 -9.78 -32.57
N MET A 10 23.14 -8.54 -32.07
CA MET A 10 23.41 -8.24 -30.66
C MET A 10 22.50 -9.03 -29.71
N ILE A 11 21.19 -9.10 -30.01
CA ILE A 11 20.25 -9.91 -29.24
C ILE A 11 20.64 -11.39 -29.27
N ARG A 12 21.10 -11.90 -30.42
CA ARG A 12 21.55 -13.29 -30.56
C ARG A 12 22.76 -13.59 -29.68
N VAL A 13 23.76 -12.70 -29.67
CA VAL A 13 24.97 -12.85 -28.84
C VAL A 13 24.62 -12.78 -27.36
N ILE A 14 23.77 -11.84 -26.94
CA ILE A 14 23.31 -11.72 -25.55
C ILE A 14 22.55 -12.98 -25.11
N ARG A 15 21.64 -13.51 -25.95
CA ARG A 15 20.93 -14.76 -25.66
C ARG A 15 21.84 -16.00 -25.66
N GLY A 16 23.03 -15.91 -26.25
CA GLY A 16 24.05 -16.94 -26.22
C GLY A 16 24.90 -16.94 -24.95
N ALA A 17 24.84 -15.88 -24.14
CA ALA A 17 25.56 -15.79 -22.88
C ALA A 17 25.02 -16.82 -21.87
N ARG A 18 25.93 -17.59 -21.26
CA ARG A 18 25.54 -18.64 -20.29
C ARG A 18 25.47 -18.14 -18.86
N THR A 19 26.15 -17.03 -18.59
CA THR A 19 26.24 -16.44 -17.24
C THR A 19 25.92 -14.95 -17.31
N GLN A 20 25.39 -14.40 -16.21
CA GLN A 20 25.14 -12.97 -16.10
C GLN A 20 26.44 -12.13 -16.23
N GLY A 21 27.59 -12.69 -15.85
CA GLY A 21 28.90 -12.04 -16.03
C GLY A 21 29.31 -11.92 -17.50
N GLU A 22 29.09 -12.97 -18.29
CA GLU A 22 29.32 -12.96 -19.74
C GLU A 22 28.37 -11.99 -20.44
N GLU A 23 27.09 -11.99 -20.05
CA GLU A 23 26.08 -11.04 -20.54
C GLU A 23 26.51 -9.59 -20.29
N ARG A 24 26.92 -9.27 -19.05
CA ARG A 24 27.47 -7.97 -18.66
C ARG A 24 28.67 -7.59 -19.51
N GLY A 25 29.59 -8.52 -19.76
CA GLY A 25 30.78 -8.29 -20.59
C GLY A 25 30.46 -8.01 -22.06
N VAL A 26 29.45 -8.67 -22.63
CA VAL A 26 28.95 -8.36 -23.99
C VAL A 26 28.33 -6.97 -24.02
N ILE A 27 27.46 -6.66 -23.06
CA ILE A 27 26.74 -5.39 -23.00
C ILE A 27 27.70 -4.21 -22.82
N GLN A 28 28.68 -4.32 -21.93
CA GLN A 28 29.67 -3.26 -21.72
C GLN A 28 30.49 -2.98 -22.99
N ARG A 29 30.89 -4.03 -23.74
CA ARG A 29 31.59 -3.89 -25.02
C ARG A 29 30.72 -3.18 -26.06
N GLU A 30 29.46 -3.58 -26.21
CA GLU A 30 28.54 -2.93 -27.14
C GLU A 30 28.20 -1.49 -26.73
N CYS A 31 27.96 -1.21 -25.45
CA CYS A 31 27.75 0.15 -24.95
C CYS A 31 28.97 1.05 -25.17
N ALA A 32 30.19 0.53 -25.04
CA ALA A 32 31.40 1.27 -25.39
C ALA A 32 31.44 1.62 -26.89
N ALA A 33 31.10 0.67 -27.76
CA ALA A 33 31.01 0.90 -29.21
C ALA A 33 29.92 1.93 -29.56
N ILE A 34 28.74 1.86 -28.93
CA ILE A 34 27.64 2.81 -29.13
C ILE A 34 28.07 4.22 -28.71
N ARG A 35 28.71 4.38 -27.54
CA ARG A 35 29.23 5.68 -27.07
C ARG A 35 30.24 6.28 -28.04
N ALA A 36 31.16 5.46 -28.57
CA ALA A 36 32.13 5.91 -29.55
C ALA A 36 31.44 6.39 -30.85
N GLN A 37 30.38 5.72 -31.29
CA GLN A 37 29.64 6.08 -32.50
C GLN A 37 28.73 7.31 -32.32
N PHE A 38 28.20 7.57 -31.12
CA PHE A 38 27.43 8.78 -30.82
C PHE A 38 28.27 10.05 -30.81
N ARG A 39 29.58 9.95 -30.56
CA ARG A 39 30.50 11.10 -30.66
C ARG A 39 30.73 11.55 -32.11
N GLN A 40 30.42 10.71 -33.09
CA GLN A 40 30.58 11.06 -34.51
C GLN A 40 29.36 11.84 -35.00
N ALA A 41 29.61 12.93 -35.73
CA ALA A 41 28.59 13.92 -36.09
C ALA A 41 27.55 13.39 -37.09
N ASP A 42 27.97 12.56 -38.05
CA ASP A 42 27.12 12.11 -39.15
C ASP A 42 27.16 10.58 -39.28
N ASN A 43 26.11 9.93 -38.80
CA ASN A 43 25.99 8.48 -38.82
C ASN A 43 24.55 8.11 -39.14
N GLY A 44 24.28 7.69 -40.38
CA GLY A 44 23.01 7.04 -40.77
C GLY A 44 22.67 5.78 -39.95
N THR A 45 23.59 5.36 -39.07
CA THR A 45 23.46 4.26 -38.12
C THR A 45 22.98 4.70 -36.72
N ARG A 46 22.79 6.00 -36.45
CA ARG A 46 22.39 6.52 -35.12
C ARG A 46 21.08 5.91 -34.61
N SER A 47 20.07 5.76 -35.48
CA SER A 47 18.80 5.09 -35.15
C SER A 47 18.98 3.62 -34.75
N HIS A 48 19.87 2.89 -35.42
CA HIS A 48 20.17 1.50 -35.10
C HIS A 48 20.91 1.37 -33.76
N ASN A 49 21.84 2.28 -33.49
CA ASN A 49 22.56 2.34 -32.22
C ASN A 49 21.65 2.70 -31.05
N LEU A 50 20.73 3.64 -31.24
CA LEU A 50 19.74 3.94 -30.22
C LEU A 50 18.82 2.74 -29.98
N ALA A 51 18.36 2.04 -31.01
CA ALA A 51 17.55 0.83 -30.84
C ALA A 51 18.28 -0.28 -30.04
N LYS A 52 19.59 -0.46 -30.26
CA LYS A 52 20.43 -1.34 -29.42
C LYS A 52 20.48 -0.87 -27.97
N LEU A 53 20.64 0.42 -27.76
CA LEU A 53 20.67 0.99 -26.42
C LEU A 53 19.32 0.84 -25.70
N LEU A 54 18.19 0.98 -26.39
CA LEU A 54 16.86 0.75 -25.82
C LEU A 54 16.66 -0.71 -25.40
N TYR A 55 17.21 -1.66 -26.17
CA TYR A 55 17.20 -3.07 -25.76
C TYR A 55 18.05 -3.30 -24.50
N VAL A 56 19.23 -2.68 -24.41
CA VAL A 56 20.08 -2.71 -23.21
C VAL A 56 19.36 -2.12 -22.00
N HIS A 57 18.64 -1.01 -22.19
CA HIS A 57 17.83 -0.41 -21.14
C HIS A 57 16.70 -1.34 -20.67
N MET A 58 16.03 -2.03 -21.60
CA MET A 58 14.99 -3.01 -21.29
C MET A 58 15.51 -4.20 -20.47
N LEU A 59 16.80 -4.55 -20.62
CA LEU A 59 17.46 -5.56 -19.79
C LEU A 59 17.87 -5.03 -18.38
N GLY A 60 17.62 -3.75 -18.08
CA GLY A 60 17.89 -3.14 -16.78
C GLY A 60 19.25 -2.45 -16.67
N TYR A 61 20.00 -2.29 -17.77
CA TYR A 61 21.31 -1.63 -17.75
C TYR A 61 21.22 -0.12 -17.98
N PRO A 62 22.21 0.67 -17.48
CA PRO A 62 22.18 2.12 -17.58
C PRO A 62 22.35 2.62 -19.02
N ALA A 63 21.43 3.49 -19.45
CA ALA A 63 21.34 4.02 -20.82
C ALA A 63 21.22 5.56 -20.91
N HIS A 64 21.52 6.28 -19.81
CA HIS A 64 21.36 7.74 -19.69
C HIS A 64 22.05 8.53 -20.82
N PHE A 65 23.20 8.07 -21.29
CA PHE A 65 23.96 8.76 -22.35
C PHE A 65 23.26 8.77 -23.72
N GLY A 66 22.17 8.02 -23.90
CA GLY A 66 21.36 8.00 -25.13
C GLY A 66 20.29 9.08 -25.20
N GLN A 67 20.00 9.79 -24.10
CA GLN A 67 18.86 10.71 -24.01
C GLN A 67 18.94 11.86 -25.03
N MET A 68 20.10 12.51 -25.16
CA MET A 68 20.28 13.59 -26.14
C MET A 68 20.23 13.09 -27.59
N GLU A 69 20.60 11.83 -27.84
CA GLU A 69 20.47 11.22 -29.16
C GLU A 69 19.00 10.97 -29.53
N CYS A 70 18.13 10.68 -28.55
CA CYS A 70 16.68 10.66 -28.77
C CYS A 70 16.18 12.03 -29.26
N VAL A 71 16.55 13.11 -28.58
CA VAL A 71 16.16 14.49 -28.95
C VAL A 71 16.62 14.83 -30.37
N ARG A 72 17.87 14.49 -30.71
CA ARG A 72 18.42 14.69 -32.06
C ARG A 72 17.67 13.90 -33.13
N LEU A 73 17.31 12.65 -32.85
CA LEU A 73 16.55 11.82 -33.79
C LEU A 73 15.10 12.28 -33.95
N ILE A 74 14.49 12.85 -32.91
CA ILE A 74 13.16 13.46 -33.01
C ILE A 74 13.21 14.70 -33.91
N ALA A 75 14.28 15.50 -33.85
CA ALA A 75 14.47 16.64 -34.75
C ALA A 75 14.78 16.25 -36.22
N SER A 76 15.09 14.98 -36.51
CA SER A 76 15.39 14.52 -37.88
C SER A 76 14.17 14.62 -38.80
N PRO A 77 14.33 14.92 -40.10
CA PRO A 77 13.23 14.90 -41.06
C PRO A 77 12.79 13.48 -41.47
N ARG A 78 13.59 12.44 -41.19
CA ARG A 78 13.32 11.07 -41.63
C ARG A 78 12.37 10.36 -40.67
N TYR A 79 11.26 9.82 -41.20
CA TYR A 79 10.26 9.10 -40.40
C TYR A 79 10.86 7.94 -39.57
N ASN A 80 11.75 7.14 -40.16
CA ASN A 80 12.38 6.01 -39.45
C ASN A 80 13.21 6.45 -38.25
N GLU A 81 13.89 7.59 -38.36
CA GLU A 81 14.70 8.17 -37.27
C GLU A 81 13.79 8.76 -36.20
N LYS A 82 12.78 9.56 -36.58
CA LYS A 82 11.76 10.08 -35.65
C LYS A 82 11.07 8.95 -34.88
N ARG A 83 10.69 7.86 -35.55
CA ARG A 83 10.02 6.72 -34.91
C ARG A 83 10.85 6.11 -33.79
N VAL A 84 12.15 5.91 -34.00
CA VAL A 84 13.05 5.38 -32.96
C VAL A 84 13.34 6.44 -31.91
N GLY A 85 13.48 7.71 -32.30
CA GLY A 85 13.67 8.83 -31.39
C GLY A 85 12.51 8.99 -30.40
N TYR A 86 11.27 9.00 -30.90
CA TYR A 86 10.05 9.08 -30.07
C TYR A 86 9.85 7.86 -29.17
N LEU A 87 10.15 6.65 -29.67
CA LEU A 87 10.16 5.46 -28.82
C LEU A 87 11.20 5.58 -27.70
N GLY A 88 12.40 6.06 -28.02
CA GLY A 88 13.45 6.26 -27.05
C GLY A 88 13.10 7.36 -26.03
N ALA A 89 12.43 8.42 -26.45
CA ALA A 89 11.91 9.44 -25.53
C ALA A 89 10.94 8.84 -24.51
N MET A 90 9.96 8.04 -24.95
CA MET A 90 9.01 7.39 -24.05
C MET A 90 9.64 6.39 -23.06
N MET A 91 10.84 5.89 -23.33
CA MET A 91 11.53 4.91 -22.47
C MET A 91 12.64 5.52 -21.61
N LEU A 92 13.38 6.52 -22.11
CA LEU A 92 14.59 7.03 -21.47
C LEU A 92 14.44 8.42 -20.84
N LEU A 93 13.41 9.19 -21.23
CA LEU A 93 13.17 10.53 -20.71
C LEU A 93 12.11 10.47 -19.62
N ASP A 94 12.49 10.94 -18.44
CA ASP A 94 11.58 11.11 -17.30
C ASP A 94 11.19 12.58 -17.14
N GLU A 95 10.08 12.85 -16.46
CA GLU A 95 9.60 14.20 -16.14
C GLU A 95 10.61 15.03 -15.32
N LYS A 96 11.53 14.37 -14.61
CA LYS A 96 12.55 15.04 -13.78
C LYS A 96 13.74 15.57 -14.58
N GLN A 97 13.85 15.23 -15.86
CA GLN A 97 15.00 15.57 -16.69
C GLN A 97 14.69 16.79 -17.55
N ASP A 98 15.57 17.78 -17.54
CA ASP A 98 15.46 19.00 -18.37
C ASP A 98 15.38 18.70 -19.87
N ALA A 99 15.91 17.55 -20.30
CA ALA A 99 15.85 17.08 -21.68
C ALA A 99 14.41 16.88 -22.20
N SER A 100 13.43 16.67 -21.31
CA SER A 100 12.01 16.56 -21.68
C SER A 100 11.41 17.88 -22.20
N LEU A 101 11.95 19.03 -21.80
CA LEU A 101 11.50 20.33 -22.32
C LEU A 101 12.02 20.62 -23.72
N LEU A 102 13.18 20.04 -24.07
CA LEU A 102 13.79 20.22 -25.40
C LEU A 102 12.95 19.59 -26.52
N ILE A 103 12.16 18.55 -26.21
CA ILE A 103 11.30 17.88 -27.18
C ILE A 103 9.97 18.61 -27.41
N THR A 104 9.57 19.54 -26.55
CA THR A 104 8.29 20.28 -26.66
C THR A 104 8.16 21.00 -28.00
N ASN A 105 9.21 21.71 -28.41
CA ASN A 105 9.23 22.41 -29.69
C ASN A 105 9.19 21.44 -30.88
N SER A 106 9.93 20.33 -30.80
CA SER A 106 9.91 19.31 -31.85
C SER A 106 8.53 18.63 -31.97
N ILE A 107 7.87 18.36 -30.85
CA ILE A 107 6.50 17.83 -30.81
C ILE A 107 5.55 18.84 -31.44
N LYS A 108 5.63 20.12 -31.07
CA LYS A 108 4.78 21.17 -31.66
C LYS A 108 4.89 21.22 -33.18
N ASN A 109 6.12 21.18 -33.70
CA ASN A 109 6.37 21.15 -35.15
C ASN A 109 5.81 19.88 -35.80
N ASP A 110 5.98 18.73 -35.15
CA ASP A 110 5.52 17.44 -35.66
C ASP A 110 3.99 17.27 -35.59
N LEU A 111 3.29 17.94 -34.66
CA LEU A 111 1.82 18.01 -34.59
C LEU A 111 1.20 18.77 -35.76
N SER A 112 1.96 19.67 -36.38
CA SER A 112 1.57 20.44 -37.57
C SER A 112 2.13 19.87 -38.88
N HIS A 113 2.83 18.73 -38.82
CA HIS A 113 3.44 18.11 -39.98
C HIS A 113 2.40 17.56 -40.97
N SER A 114 2.69 17.56 -42.28
CA SER A 114 1.75 17.10 -43.33
C SER A 114 1.39 15.62 -43.24
N SER A 115 2.33 14.78 -42.81
CA SER A 115 2.14 13.34 -42.63
C SER A 115 1.43 13.00 -41.32
N GLN A 116 0.27 12.34 -41.43
CA GLN A 116 -0.50 11.81 -40.29
C GLN A 116 0.30 10.84 -39.40
N TYR A 117 1.30 10.13 -39.96
CA TYR A 117 2.10 9.18 -39.18
C TYR A 117 3.06 9.90 -38.23
N VAL A 118 3.62 11.05 -38.66
CA VAL A 118 4.49 11.89 -37.82
C VAL A 118 3.67 12.54 -36.71
N GLN A 119 2.50 13.12 -37.05
CA GLN A 119 1.56 13.66 -36.07
C GLN A 119 1.17 12.59 -35.03
N SER A 120 0.91 11.36 -35.48
CA SER A 120 0.58 10.24 -34.59
C SER A 120 1.70 9.87 -33.64
N LEU A 121 2.99 9.96 -34.05
CA LEU A 121 4.12 9.71 -33.16
C LEU A 121 4.21 10.78 -32.07
N ALA A 122 4.05 12.05 -32.46
CA ALA A 122 4.02 13.18 -31.53
C ALA A 122 2.87 13.06 -30.52
N LEU A 123 1.65 12.76 -30.99
CA LEU A 123 0.48 12.52 -30.14
C LEU A 123 0.66 11.34 -29.18
N CYS A 124 1.25 10.23 -29.66
CA CYS A 124 1.51 9.06 -28.83
C CYS A 124 2.50 9.38 -27.72
N THR A 125 3.59 10.09 -28.05
CA THR A 125 4.63 10.46 -27.08
C THR A 125 4.06 11.40 -26.03
N LEU A 126 3.33 12.44 -26.46
CA LEU A 126 2.70 13.39 -25.55
C LEU A 126 1.67 12.71 -24.62
N GLY A 127 0.88 11.78 -25.16
CA GLY A 127 -0.11 11.04 -24.37
C GLY A 127 0.48 10.00 -23.41
N CYS A 128 1.75 9.60 -23.57
CA CYS A 128 2.41 8.64 -22.68
C CYS A 128 3.30 9.30 -21.62
N MET A 129 4.02 10.36 -21.99
CA MET A 129 5.07 10.95 -21.14
C MET A 129 4.97 12.48 -20.99
N GLY A 130 3.90 13.11 -21.46
CA GLY A 130 3.75 14.57 -21.43
C GLY A 130 3.82 15.12 -20.00
N SER A 131 4.74 16.05 -19.76
CA SER A 131 4.83 16.81 -18.50
C SER A 131 3.72 17.86 -18.41
N ALA A 132 3.46 18.39 -17.22
CA ALA A 132 2.43 19.41 -17.03
C ALA A 132 2.68 20.68 -17.87
N GLU A 133 3.95 21.09 -18.02
CA GLU A 133 4.35 22.24 -18.85
C GLU A 133 4.10 21.98 -20.34
N MET A 134 4.53 20.79 -20.84
CA MET A 134 4.25 20.38 -22.22
C MET A 134 2.76 20.34 -22.50
N CYS A 135 1.96 19.85 -21.55
CA CYS A 135 0.51 19.78 -21.67
C CYS A 135 -0.11 21.19 -21.78
N ARG A 136 0.36 22.17 -21.00
CA ARG A 136 -0.10 23.57 -21.09
C ARG A 136 0.26 24.19 -22.45
N ASP A 137 1.48 24.00 -22.91
CA ASP A 137 1.97 24.59 -24.16
C ASP A 137 1.31 23.99 -25.42
N LEU A 138 0.99 22.70 -25.39
CA LEU A 138 0.50 21.96 -26.55
C LEU A 138 -1.02 21.75 -26.57
N ALA A 139 -1.73 22.05 -25.48
CA ALA A 139 -3.19 21.89 -25.42
C ALA A 139 -3.96 22.56 -26.58
N PRO A 140 -3.63 23.78 -27.03
CA PRO A 140 -4.30 24.40 -28.18
C PRO A 140 -4.14 23.60 -29.48
N GLU A 141 -2.98 22.99 -29.70
CA GLU A 141 -2.74 22.15 -30.88
C GLU A 141 -3.55 20.85 -30.83
N ILE A 142 -3.72 20.29 -29.63
CA ILE A 142 -4.54 19.08 -29.46
C ILE A 142 -6.01 19.38 -29.72
N ASP A 143 -6.53 20.50 -29.23
CA ASP A 143 -7.91 20.92 -29.52
C ASP A 143 -8.14 21.15 -31.04
N ARG A 144 -7.17 21.75 -31.73
CA ARG A 144 -7.20 21.86 -33.19
C ARG A 144 -7.24 20.48 -33.87
N LEU A 145 -6.44 19.52 -33.40
CA LEU A 145 -6.39 18.17 -33.97
C LEU A 145 -7.62 17.31 -33.66
N LEU A 146 -8.34 17.56 -32.55
CA LEU A 146 -9.64 16.94 -32.28
C LEU A 146 -10.69 17.32 -33.33
N ARG A 147 -10.58 18.53 -33.89
CA ARG A 147 -11.48 19.05 -34.93
C ARG A 147 -11.03 18.71 -36.35
N ALA A 148 -9.88 18.07 -36.54
CA ALA A 148 -9.38 17.66 -37.87
C ALA A 148 -10.26 16.56 -38.48
N SER A 149 -10.42 16.48 -39.80
CA SER A 149 -11.29 15.47 -40.44
C SER A 149 -10.82 14.01 -40.31
N ASN A 150 -9.54 13.79 -40.00
CA ASN A 150 -8.93 12.46 -40.04
C ASN A 150 -9.20 11.64 -38.77
N SER A 151 -10.00 10.57 -38.88
CA SER A 151 -10.32 9.66 -37.77
C SER A 151 -9.10 9.00 -37.11
N TYR A 152 -8.03 8.74 -37.87
CA TYR A 152 -6.79 8.15 -37.33
C TYR A 152 -6.09 9.07 -36.34
N ILE A 153 -6.16 10.39 -36.59
CA ILE A 153 -5.61 11.42 -35.72
C ILE A 153 -6.57 11.71 -34.57
N LYS A 154 -7.87 11.88 -34.85
CA LYS A 154 -8.90 12.15 -33.82
C LYS A 154 -8.83 11.17 -32.64
N LYS A 155 -8.74 9.85 -32.91
CA LYS A 155 -8.70 8.84 -31.84
C LYS A 155 -7.47 8.99 -30.92
N LYS A 156 -6.33 9.43 -31.47
CA LYS A 156 -5.09 9.66 -30.71
C LYS A 156 -5.13 11.00 -29.99
N ALA A 157 -5.64 12.04 -30.65
CA ALA A 157 -5.85 13.35 -30.06
C ALA A 157 -6.81 13.28 -28.87
N ALA A 158 -7.87 12.47 -28.94
CA ALA A 158 -8.82 12.27 -27.84
C ALA A 158 -8.15 11.66 -26.60
N LEU A 159 -7.32 10.62 -26.77
CA LEU A 159 -6.58 10.03 -25.65
C LEU A 159 -5.44 10.93 -25.16
N CYS A 160 -4.84 11.73 -26.04
CA CYS A 160 -3.87 12.75 -25.64
C CYS A 160 -4.53 13.85 -24.80
N ALA A 161 -5.75 14.29 -25.17
CA ALA A 161 -6.55 15.21 -24.38
C ALA A 161 -6.89 14.62 -23.01
N VAL A 162 -7.21 13.32 -22.91
CA VAL A 162 -7.38 12.63 -21.61
C VAL A 162 -6.13 12.75 -20.74
N HIS A 163 -4.94 12.53 -21.32
CA HIS A 163 -3.67 12.69 -20.59
C HIS A 163 -3.47 14.13 -20.11
N ILE A 164 -3.75 15.12 -20.96
CA ILE A 164 -3.69 16.54 -20.59
C ILE A 164 -4.64 16.86 -19.43
N VAL A 165 -5.89 16.41 -19.48
CA VAL A 165 -6.88 16.63 -18.40
C VAL A 165 -6.44 15.94 -17.11
N ARG A 166 -5.81 14.76 -17.17
CA ARG A 166 -5.26 14.09 -15.99
C ARG A 166 -4.11 14.84 -15.34
N LYS A 167 -3.23 15.44 -16.15
CA LYS A 167 -2.05 16.18 -15.70
C LYS A 167 -2.39 17.61 -15.26
N VAL A 168 -3.26 18.29 -16.01
CA VAL A 168 -3.65 19.68 -15.80
C VAL A 168 -5.18 19.79 -15.91
N PRO A 169 -5.92 19.53 -14.80
CA PRO A 169 -7.39 19.53 -14.81
C PRO A 169 -8.03 20.86 -15.23
N GLU A 170 -7.34 21.97 -14.99
CA GLU A 170 -7.76 23.34 -15.37
C GLU A 170 -8.03 23.48 -16.87
N LEU A 171 -7.35 22.70 -17.71
CA LEU A 171 -7.52 22.75 -19.17
C LEU A 171 -8.71 21.93 -19.68
N GLY A 172 -9.47 21.26 -18.80
CA GLY A 172 -10.61 20.43 -19.19
C GLY A 172 -11.72 21.18 -19.93
N GLU A 173 -11.96 22.44 -19.57
CA GLU A 173 -13.00 23.26 -20.20
C GLU A 173 -12.76 23.48 -21.70
N LEU A 174 -11.48 23.60 -22.10
CA LEU A 174 -11.08 23.78 -23.49
C LEU A 174 -11.59 22.64 -24.39
N PHE A 175 -11.54 21.40 -23.89
CA PHE A 175 -11.89 20.20 -24.68
C PHE A 175 -13.38 19.85 -24.63
N THR A 176 -14.17 20.52 -23.77
CA THR A 176 -15.59 20.21 -23.57
C THR A 176 -16.41 20.37 -24.86
N PRO A 177 -16.30 21.47 -25.65
CA PRO A 177 -17.06 21.61 -26.89
C PRO A 177 -16.68 20.57 -27.95
N ALA A 178 -15.37 20.32 -28.12
CA ALA A 178 -14.88 19.35 -29.08
C ALA A 178 -15.35 17.93 -28.73
N SER A 179 -15.31 17.54 -27.45
CA SER A 179 -15.71 16.21 -27.00
C SER A 179 -17.19 15.89 -27.28
N ARG A 180 -18.10 16.87 -27.14
CA ARG A 180 -19.52 16.66 -27.50
C ARG A 180 -19.70 16.37 -28.98
N SER A 181 -18.99 17.09 -29.85
CA SER A 181 -19.05 16.86 -31.31
C SER A 181 -18.49 15.50 -31.73
N LEU A 182 -17.67 14.86 -30.91
CA LEU A 182 -17.11 13.54 -31.24
C LEU A 182 -18.09 12.39 -30.99
N LEU A 183 -19.17 12.60 -30.24
CA LEU A 183 -20.19 11.56 -30.02
C LEU A 183 -20.97 11.23 -31.30
N SER A 184 -21.05 12.15 -32.26
CA SER A 184 -21.71 11.92 -33.56
C SER A 184 -20.85 11.17 -34.57
N GLU A 185 -19.63 10.76 -34.21
CA GLU A 185 -18.73 10.05 -35.12
C GLU A 185 -19.11 8.58 -35.31
N LYS A 186 -19.04 8.11 -36.56
CA LYS A 186 -19.34 6.70 -36.90
C LYS A 186 -18.19 5.75 -36.57
N ASN A 187 -16.96 6.25 -36.49
CA ASN A 187 -15.80 5.42 -36.22
C ASN A 187 -15.74 5.03 -34.73
N HIS A 188 -15.86 3.73 -34.44
CA HIS A 188 -15.86 3.19 -33.08
C HIS A 188 -14.62 3.58 -32.27
N GLY A 189 -13.44 3.66 -32.91
CA GLY A 189 -12.21 4.05 -32.23
C GLY A 189 -12.18 5.52 -31.82
N VAL A 190 -12.79 6.41 -32.61
CA VAL A 190 -12.94 7.83 -32.25
C VAL A 190 -13.97 7.97 -31.15
N LEU A 191 -15.10 7.27 -31.27
CA LEU A 191 -16.16 7.27 -30.28
C LEU A 191 -15.68 6.73 -28.92
N HIS A 192 -14.88 5.65 -28.90
CA HIS A 192 -14.24 5.15 -27.69
C HIS A 192 -13.34 6.22 -27.05
N GLY A 193 -12.49 6.89 -27.85
CA GLY A 193 -11.66 8.01 -27.36
C GLY A 193 -12.50 9.16 -26.78
N ALA A 194 -13.61 9.51 -27.44
CA ALA A 194 -14.54 10.54 -27.00
C ALA A 194 -15.21 10.18 -25.66
N VAL A 195 -15.72 8.96 -25.53
CA VAL A 195 -16.35 8.47 -24.29
C VAL A 195 -15.33 8.48 -23.14
N VAL A 196 -14.08 8.06 -23.38
CA VAL A 196 -13.03 8.10 -22.34
C VAL A 196 -12.69 9.54 -21.95
N LEU A 197 -12.61 10.47 -22.91
CA LEU A 197 -12.40 11.89 -22.64
C LEU A 197 -13.54 12.49 -21.81
N ILE A 198 -14.79 12.25 -22.20
CA ILE A 198 -15.96 12.73 -21.47
C ILE A 198 -16.02 12.11 -20.06
N THR A 199 -15.66 10.83 -19.91
CA THR A 199 -15.58 10.17 -18.60
C THR A 199 -14.63 10.94 -17.68
N GLU A 200 -13.41 11.24 -18.14
CA GLU A 200 -12.43 11.97 -17.34
C GLU A 200 -12.88 13.41 -17.04
N LEU A 201 -13.49 14.10 -18.01
CA LEU A 201 -14.03 15.46 -17.80
C LEU A 201 -15.11 15.46 -16.71
N CYS A 202 -16.07 14.53 -16.78
CA CYS A 202 -17.16 14.41 -15.81
C CYS A 202 -16.70 14.02 -14.40
N GLU A 203 -15.63 13.22 -14.28
CA GLU A 203 -15.08 12.84 -12.97
C GLU A 203 -14.36 14.01 -12.27
N ARG A 204 -13.79 14.95 -13.03
CA ARG A 204 -13.01 16.07 -12.50
C ARG A 204 -13.88 17.31 -12.23
N ASN A 205 -14.79 17.64 -13.16
CA ASN A 205 -15.52 18.90 -13.15
C ASN A 205 -17.05 18.66 -13.06
N PRO A 206 -17.69 18.96 -11.91
CA PRO A 206 -19.13 18.79 -11.73
C PRO A 206 -19.99 19.57 -12.73
N ASP A 207 -19.56 20.76 -13.15
CA ASP A 207 -20.31 21.58 -14.11
C ASP A 207 -20.37 20.93 -15.49
N THR A 208 -19.28 20.31 -15.92
CA THR A 208 -19.26 19.55 -17.19
C THR A 208 -20.17 18.33 -17.12
N LEU A 209 -20.27 17.69 -15.94
CA LEU A 209 -21.17 16.56 -15.71
C LEU A 209 -22.63 16.97 -15.94
N GLU A 210 -23.05 18.16 -15.50
CA GLU A 210 -24.41 18.67 -15.78
C GLU A 210 -24.66 18.91 -17.27
N GLN A 211 -23.66 19.41 -18.00
CA GLN A 211 -23.76 19.62 -19.44
C GLN A 211 -23.87 18.28 -20.20
N PHE A 212 -23.07 17.28 -19.83
CA PHE A 212 -23.06 15.97 -20.46
C PHE A 212 -24.22 15.06 -20.06
N ARG A 213 -24.94 15.33 -18.96
CA ARG A 213 -26.22 14.64 -18.65
C ARG A 213 -27.24 14.77 -19.79
N LYS A 214 -27.23 15.89 -20.52
CA LYS A 214 -28.08 16.09 -21.72
C LYS A 214 -27.69 15.19 -22.89
N ALA A 215 -26.51 14.56 -22.86
CA ALA A 215 -26.04 13.60 -23.87
C ALA A 215 -26.48 12.16 -23.57
N VAL A 216 -27.08 11.88 -22.40
CA VAL A 216 -27.46 10.52 -21.99
C VAL A 216 -28.37 9.83 -23.02
N PRO A 217 -29.44 10.46 -23.57
CA PRO A 217 -30.29 9.80 -24.57
C PRO A 217 -29.54 9.43 -25.86
N GLU A 218 -28.58 10.27 -26.26
CA GLU A 218 -27.73 10.04 -27.44
C GLU A 218 -26.81 8.82 -27.21
N LEU A 219 -26.15 8.75 -26.04
CA LEU A 219 -25.35 7.59 -25.63
C LEU A 219 -26.17 6.32 -25.53
N VAL A 220 -27.40 6.41 -25.02
CA VAL A 220 -28.34 5.28 -24.95
C VAL A 220 -28.66 4.76 -26.34
N GLN A 221 -28.91 5.65 -27.30
CA GLN A 221 -29.22 5.24 -28.67
C GLN A 221 -28.02 4.60 -29.38
N ILE A 222 -26.81 5.12 -29.15
CA ILE A 222 -25.57 4.51 -29.63
C ILE A 222 -25.41 3.09 -29.05
N MET A 223 -25.63 2.92 -27.74
CA MET A 223 -25.55 1.62 -27.09
C MET A 223 -26.61 0.65 -27.59
N LYS A 224 -27.87 1.07 -27.74
CA LYS A 224 -28.93 0.26 -28.36
C LYS A 224 -28.53 -0.16 -29.77
N GLY A 225 -27.92 0.74 -30.53
CA GLY A 225 -27.30 0.46 -31.81
C GLY A 225 -26.29 -0.69 -31.72
N LEU A 226 -25.35 -0.67 -30.77
CA LEU A 226 -24.34 -1.73 -30.61
C LEU A 226 -24.92 -3.08 -30.16
N VAL A 227 -25.94 -3.07 -29.31
CA VAL A 227 -26.58 -4.29 -28.78
C VAL A 227 -27.48 -4.96 -29.82
N MET A 228 -28.20 -4.15 -30.62
CA MET A 228 -29.10 -4.64 -31.67
C MET A 228 -28.41 -4.82 -33.01
N SER A 229 -27.30 -4.13 -33.25
CA SER A 229 -26.54 -4.26 -34.50
C SER A 229 -25.96 -5.67 -34.59
N GLY A 230 -26.23 -6.29 -35.73
CA GLY A 230 -25.71 -7.60 -36.05
C GLY A 230 -24.18 -7.63 -36.16
N TYR A 231 -23.68 -8.81 -36.54
CA TYR A 231 -22.26 -9.10 -36.66
C TYR A 231 -21.49 -8.05 -37.48
N SER A 232 -20.58 -7.32 -36.83
CA SER A 232 -19.58 -6.47 -37.46
C SER A 232 -18.21 -7.15 -37.46
N PRO A 233 -17.64 -7.53 -38.63
CA PRO A 233 -16.40 -8.33 -38.67
C PRO A 233 -15.19 -7.68 -37.98
N GLU A 234 -15.08 -6.35 -38.00
CA GLU A 234 -13.91 -5.63 -37.45
C GLU A 234 -13.97 -5.46 -35.93
N HIS A 235 -15.16 -5.49 -35.36
CA HIS A 235 -15.39 -5.15 -33.95
C HIS A 235 -16.05 -6.29 -33.16
N ASN A 236 -16.31 -7.44 -33.79
CA ASN A 236 -16.88 -8.58 -33.10
C ASN A 236 -15.82 -9.32 -32.27
N VAL A 237 -16.13 -9.56 -31.00
CA VAL A 237 -15.34 -10.44 -30.13
C VAL A 237 -16.27 -11.50 -29.56
N ALA A 238 -16.06 -12.75 -29.98
CA ALA A 238 -16.81 -13.92 -29.50
C ALA A 238 -18.35 -13.80 -29.62
N GLY A 239 -18.84 -13.18 -30.71
CA GLY A 239 -20.26 -12.99 -30.98
C GLY A 239 -20.81 -11.64 -30.54
N ILE A 240 -20.03 -10.81 -29.83
CA ILE A 240 -20.49 -9.53 -29.28
C ILE A 240 -19.86 -8.37 -30.04
N SER A 241 -20.69 -7.42 -30.47
CA SER A 241 -20.29 -6.22 -31.21
C SER A 241 -19.65 -5.17 -30.29
N ASP A 242 -18.34 -4.98 -30.41
CA ASP A 242 -17.52 -3.99 -29.69
C ASP A 242 -17.74 -3.94 -28.15
N PRO A 243 -17.34 -5.00 -27.41
CA PRO A 243 -17.50 -5.04 -25.96
C PRO A 243 -16.71 -3.93 -25.24
N PHE A 244 -15.62 -3.43 -25.83
CA PHE A 244 -14.80 -2.37 -25.21
C PHE A 244 -15.54 -1.04 -25.19
N LEU A 245 -16.13 -0.65 -26.32
CA LEU A 245 -16.93 0.55 -26.40
C LEU A 245 -18.19 0.45 -25.52
N GLN A 246 -18.86 -0.70 -25.53
CA GLN A 246 -20.02 -0.97 -24.67
C GLN A 246 -19.70 -0.74 -23.18
N VAL A 247 -18.61 -1.32 -22.68
CA VAL A 247 -18.15 -1.14 -21.29
C VAL A 247 -17.83 0.33 -21.00
N ARG A 248 -17.19 1.05 -21.93
CA ARG A 248 -16.89 2.48 -21.73
C ARG A 248 -18.15 3.33 -21.67
N ILE A 249 -19.14 3.06 -22.51
CA ILE A 249 -20.43 3.77 -22.48
C ILE A 249 -21.15 3.49 -21.17
N LEU A 250 -21.21 2.23 -20.73
CA LEU A 250 -21.83 1.84 -19.45
C LEU A 250 -21.16 2.53 -18.25
N ARG A 251 -19.82 2.64 -18.27
CA ARG A 251 -19.07 3.36 -17.24
C ARG A 251 -19.38 4.85 -17.23
N LEU A 252 -19.47 5.47 -18.40
CA LEU A 252 -19.86 6.88 -18.51
C LEU A 252 -21.29 7.10 -18.01
N LEU A 253 -22.23 6.24 -18.40
CA LEU A 253 -23.62 6.26 -17.93
C LEU A 253 -23.70 6.13 -16.40
N ARG A 254 -22.87 5.29 -15.79
CA ARG A 254 -22.78 5.16 -14.32
C ARG A 254 -22.46 6.48 -13.63
N ILE A 255 -21.50 7.23 -14.18
CA ILE A 255 -21.09 8.51 -13.62
C ILE A 255 -22.18 9.57 -13.85
N LEU A 256 -22.75 9.62 -15.06
CA LEU A 256 -23.79 10.59 -15.41
C LEU A 256 -25.10 10.39 -14.62
N GLY A 257 -25.47 9.13 -14.36
CA GLY A 257 -26.67 8.76 -13.60
C GLY A 257 -26.51 8.88 -12.08
N ARG A 258 -25.28 9.04 -11.57
CA ARG A 258 -25.04 9.17 -10.13
C ARG A 258 -25.75 10.42 -9.59
N ASN A 259 -26.58 10.22 -8.57
CA ASN A 259 -27.40 11.25 -7.91
C ASN A 259 -28.35 12.03 -8.84
N ASN A 260 -28.74 11.47 -10.01
CA ASN A 260 -29.66 12.12 -10.93
C ASN A 260 -30.74 11.15 -11.43
N ASP A 261 -31.98 11.40 -11.01
CA ASP A 261 -33.10 10.49 -11.26
C ASP A 261 -33.52 10.52 -12.75
N THR A 262 -33.56 11.70 -13.38
CA THR A 262 -33.98 11.82 -14.79
C THR A 262 -33.02 11.13 -15.77
N ALA A 263 -31.71 11.23 -15.53
CA ALA A 263 -30.71 10.51 -16.31
C ALA A 263 -30.76 9.00 -16.05
N SER A 264 -30.99 8.59 -14.79
CA SER A 264 -31.13 7.17 -14.41
C SER A 264 -32.35 6.53 -15.08
N ASP A 265 -33.49 7.23 -15.07
CA ASP A 265 -34.73 6.78 -15.72
C ASP A 265 -34.54 6.63 -17.23
N ALA A 266 -33.85 7.57 -17.88
CA ALA A 266 -33.59 7.51 -19.32
C ALA A 266 -32.72 6.30 -19.75
N MET A 267 -31.93 5.72 -18.85
CA MET A 267 -31.06 4.56 -19.15
C MET A 267 -31.59 3.23 -18.61
N ASN A 268 -32.64 3.21 -17.79
CA ASN A 268 -33.19 1.97 -17.19
C ASN A 268 -33.59 0.93 -18.26
N ASP A 269 -34.30 1.34 -19.30
CA ASP A 269 -34.71 0.45 -20.41
C ASP A 269 -33.51 -0.19 -21.11
N LEU A 270 -32.44 0.59 -21.31
CA LEU A 270 -31.21 0.09 -21.92
C LEU A 270 -30.52 -0.93 -21.02
N LEU A 271 -30.42 -0.64 -19.71
CA LEU A 271 -29.78 -1.56 -18.76
C LEU A 271 -30.55 -2.87 -18.67
N ALA A 272 -31.90 -2.83 -18.69
CA ALA A 272 -32.75 -4.01 -18.78
C ALA A 272 -32.43 -4.81 -20.05
N GLN A 273 -32.41 -4.15 -21.21
CA GLN A 273 -32.15 -4.77 -22.50
C GLN A 273 -30.76 -5.42 -22.59
N VAL A 274 -29.72 -4.75 -22.11
CA VAL A 274 -28.35 -5.29 -22.09
C VAL A 274 -28.27 -6.49 -21.15
N ALA A 275 -28.89 -6.40 -19.96
CA ALA A 275 -28.90 -7.46 -18.96
C ALA A 275 -29.61 -8.74 -19.43
N THR A 276 -30.63 -8.63 -20.28
CA THR A 276 -31.38 -9.78 -20.82
C THR A 276 -30.80 -10.33 -22.11
N ASN A 277 -30.31 -9.47 -23.01
CA ASN A 277 -29.92 -9.88 -24.37
C ASN A 277 -28.44 -10.29 -24.48
N THR A 278 -27.59 -9.90 -23.52
CA THR A 278 -26.16 -10.22 -23.59
C THR A 278 -25.90 -11.63 -23.09
N ASP A 279 -25.23 -12.44 -23.91
CA ASP A 279 -24.85 -13.80 -23.54
C ASP A 279 -23.68 -13.82 -22.55
N SER A 280 -23.89 -14.45 -21.39
CA SER A 280 -22.88 -14.66 -20.35
C SER A 280 -21.97 -15.87 -20.60
N SER A 281 -22.14 -16.62 -21.69
CA SER A 281 -21.35 -17.83 -21.96
C SER A 281 -19.86 -17.55 -22.22
N LYS A 282 -19.54 -16.35 -22.73
CA LYS A 282 -18.18 -15.92 -23.06
C LYS A 282 -17.72 -14.79 -22.15
N THR A 283 -16.40 -14.65 -22.02
CA THR A 283 -15.76 -13.61 -21.20
C THR A 283 -16.14 -12.20 -21.64
N ALA A 284 -16.25 -11.95 -22.95
CA ALA A 284 -16.63 -10.63 -23.47
C ALA A 284 -18.02 -10.19 -22.97
N GLY A 285 -19.01 -11.10 -22.99
CA GLY A 285 -20.37 -10.80 -22.54
C GLY A 285 -20.46 -10.73 -21.02
N SER A 286 -19.70 -11.58 -20.34
CA SER A 286 -19.53 -11.49 -18.89
C SER A 286 -18.95 -10.13 -18.47
N ALA A 287 -18.02 -9.54 -19.24
CA ALA A 287 -17.45 -8.22 -18.97
C ALA A 287 -18.45 -7.06 -19.19
N VAL A 288 -19.26 -7.14 -20.26
CA VAL A 288 -20.33 -6.15 -20.51
C VAL A 288 -21.39 -6.20 -19.42
N LEU A 289 -21.87 -7.41 -19.08
CA LEU A 289 -22.82 -7.63 -18.00
C LEU A 289 -22.24 -7.21 -16.65
N TYR A 290 -20.95 -7.44 -16.42
CA TYR A 290 -20.27 -7.02 -15.21
C TYR A 290 -20.32 -5.50 -15.03
N GLU A 291 -19.95 -4.73 -16.04
CA GLU A 291 -20.04 -3.27 -15.97
C GLU A 291 -21.52 -2.82 -15.87
N THR A 292 -22.45 -3.51 -16.54
CA THR A 292 -23.89 -3.23 -16.44
C THR A 292 -24.38 -3.37 -14.99
N VAL A 293 -23.98 -4.44 -14.30
CA VAL A 293 -24.30 -4.64 -12.88
C VAL A 293 -23.73 -3.51 -12.02
N LEU A 294 -22.46 -3.12 -12.22
CA LEU A 294 -21.88 -2.01 -11.49
C LEU A 294 -22.64 -0.70 -11.75
N THR A 295 -23.04 -0.46 -13.00
CA THR A 295 -23.85 0.72 -13.37
C THR A 295 -25.20 0.71 -12.65
N VAL A 296 -25.92 -0.41 -12.66
CA VAL A 296 -27.22 -0.55 -11.98
C VAL A 296 -27.10 -0.30 -10.47
N MET A 297 -26.03 -0.77 -9.83
CA MET A 297 -25.84 -0.66 -8.38
C MET A 297 -25.46 0.74 -7.91
N ASP A 298 -24.69 1.48 -8.69
CA ASP A 298 -24.22 2.82 -8.33
C ASP A 298 -25.26 3.92 -8.62
N ILE A 299 -26.18 3.69 -9.55
CA ILE A 299 -27.28 4.63 -9.86
C ILE A 299 -28.53 4.34 -9.03
N LYS A 300 -29.44 5.32 -8.96
CA LYS A 300 -30.77 5.14 -8.38
C LYS A 300 -31.68 4.44 -9.40
N SER A 301 -31.43 3.15 -9.59
CA SER A 301 -32.18 2.26 -10.47
C SER A 301 -33.44 1.70 -9.81
N GLU A 302 -34.38 1.25 -10.63
CA GLU A 302 -35.57 0.53 -10.18
C GLU A 302 -35.19 -0.74 -9.38
N SER A 303 -35.97 -1.05 -8.34
CA SER A 303 -35.75 -2.25 -7.51
C SER A 303 -35.70 -3.54 -8.32
N GLY A 304 -36.51 -3.67 -9.39
CA GLY A 304 -36.49 -4.81 -10.29
C GLY A 304 -35.14 -5.03 -10.99
N LEU A 305 -34.51 -3.95 -11.45
CA LEU A 305 -33.18 -4.00 -12.07
C LEU A 305 -32.09 -4.41 -11.08
N ARG A 306 -32.17 -3.93 -9.83
CA ARG A 306 -31.22 -4.32 -8.77
C ARG A 306 -31.30 -5.81 -8.46
N VAL A 307 -32.51 -6.35 -8.36
CA VAL A 307 -32.72 -7.80 -8.17
C VAL A 307 -32.17 -8.59 -9.37
N LEU A 308 -32.43 -8.14 -10.60
CA LEU A 308 -31.86 -8.76 -11.81
C LEU A 308 -30.33 -8.75 -11.78
N ALA A 309 -29.72 -7.65 -11.37
CA ALA A 309 -28.28 -7.50 -11.28
C ALA A 309 -27.64 -8.43 -10.22
N VAL A 310 -28.27 -8.60 -9.05
CA VAL A 310 -27.82 -9.61 -8.07
C VAL A 310 -27.96 -11.03 -8.64
N ASN A 311 -29.04 -11.34 -9.35
CA ASN A 311 -29.21 -12.64 -9.99
C ASN A 311 -28.15 -12.91 -11.07
N ILE A 312 -27.70 -11.90 -11.82
CA ILE A 312 -26.60 -12.01 -12.77
C ILE A 312 -25.30 -12.38 -12.05
N LEU A 313 -24.98 -11.71 -10.94
CA LEU A 313 -23.82 -12.06 -10.11
C LEU A 313 -23.96 -13.46 -9.51
N GLY A 314 -25.16 -13.86 -9.11
CA GLY A 314 -25.46 -15.22 -8.66
C GLY A 314 -25.16 -16.27 -9.74
N ARG A 315 -25.53 -16.02 -11.00
CA ARG A 315 -25.14 -16.89 -12.13
C ARG A 315 -23.63 -16.92 -12.34
N PHE A 316 -22.95 -15.79 -12.16
CA PHE A 316 -21.49 -15.74 -12.28
C PHE A 316 -20.76 -16.49 -11.17
N LEU A 317 -21.33 -16.61 -9.97
CA LEU A 317 -20.79 -17.47 -8.90
C LEU A 317 -20.77 -18.95 -9.29
N LEU A 318 -21.68 -19.37 -10.17
CA LEU A 318 -21.76 -20.75 -10.67
C LEU A 318 -20.89 -20.97 -11.93
N ASN A 319 -20.18 -19.95 -12.40
CA ASN A 319 -19.37 -20.05 -13.60
C ASN A 319 -18.11 -20.91 -13.37
N ASN A 320 -17.72 -21.72 -14.34
CA ASN A 320 -16.52 -22.54 -14.24
C ASN A 320 -15.24 -21.69 -14.16
N ASP A 321 -15.22 -20.50 -14.75
CA ASP A 321 -14.07 -19.59 -14.70
C ASP A 321 -13.91 -18.97 -13.30
N ARG A 322 -12.76 -19.23 -12.68
CA ARG A 322 -12.40 -18.70 -11.36
C ARG A 322 -12.31 -17.18 -11.34
N ASN A 323 -11.91 -16.56 -12.46
CA ASN A 323 -11.83 -15.10 -12.56
C ASN A 323 -13.23 -14.47 -12.46
N ILE A 324 -14.22 -15.08 -13.10
CA ILE A 324 -15.61 -14.63 -13.07
C ILE A 324 -16.18 -14.78 -11.65
N ARG A 325 -15.93 -15.92 -10.99
CA ARG A 325 -16.32 -16.12 -9.59
C ARG A 325 -15.70 -15.09 -8.65
N TYR A 326 -14.39 -14.85 -8.80
CA TYR A 326 -13.65 -13.85 -8.01
C TYR A 326 -14.24 -12.44 -8.15
N ILE A 327 -14.46 -11.99 -9.38
CA ILE A 327 -15.02 -10.65 -9.67
C ILE A 327 -16.45 -10.53 -9.10
N SER A 328 -17.22 -11.61 -9.17
CA SER A 328 -18.60 -11.64 -8.67
C SER A 328 -18.66 -11.50 -7.17
N MET A 329 -17.83 -12.25 -6.43
CA MET A 329 -17.74 -12.10 -4.97
C MET A 329 -17.27 -10.71 -4.56
N THR A 330 -16.28 -10.15 -5.27
CA THR A 330 -15.78 -8.79 -5.02
C THR A 330 -16.89 -7.75 -5.17
N SER A 331 -17.84 -7.99 -6.08
CA SER A 331 -18.91 -7.04 -6.38
C SER A 331 -20.11 -7.25 -5.48
N LEU A 332 -20.44 -8.49 -5.14
CA LEU A 332 -21.41 -8.81 -4.10
C LEU A 332 -21.00 -8.21 -2.75
N GLN A 333 -19.71 -8.25 -2.40
CA GLN A 333 -19.19 -7.65 -1.16
C GLN A 333 -19.51 -6.15 -1.05
N LYS A 334 -19.43 -5.40 -2.15
CA LYS A 334 -19.84 -3.99 -2.18
C LYS A 334 -21.35 -3.83 -2.01
N ILE A 335 -22.13 -4.73 -2.59
CA ILE A 335 -23.60 -4.71 -2.54
C ILE A 335 -24.15 -5.09 -1.15
N VAL A 336 -23.44 -5.93 -0.38
CA VAL A 336 -23.89 -6.36 0.96
C VAL A 336 -24.22 -5.16 1.87
N GLN A 337 -23.50 -4.04 1.73
CA GLN A 337 -23.75 -2.83 2.53
C GLN A 337 -25.06 -2.12 2.15
N THR A 338 -25.54 -2.28 0.91
CA THR A 338 -26.73 -1.61 0.38
C THR A 338 -27.96 -2.51 0.42
N ASP A 339 -27.82 -3.77 -0.01
CA ASP A 339 -28.91 -4.75 -0.06
C ASP A 339 -28.44 -6.12 0.44
N HIS A 340 -28.48 -6.27 1.76
CA HIS A 340 -28.09 -7.50 2.44
C HIS A 340 -28.99 -8.69 2.05
N ASN A 341 -30.30 -8.48 1.93
CA ASN A 341 -31.28 -9.55 1.73
C ASN A 341 -31.18 -10.20 0.34
N ALA A 342 -30.86 -9.42 -0.70
CA ALA A 342 -30.68 -9.97 -2.03
C ALA A 342 -29.46 -10.90 -2.10
N VAL A 343 -28.34 -10.52 -1.47
CA VAL A 343 -27.11 -11.31 -1.47
C VAL A 343 -27.26 -12.59 -0.63
N GLN A 344 -28.03 -12.55 0.47
CA GLN A 344 -28.32 -13.72 1.32
C GLN A 344 -28.88 -14.93 0.55
N ARG A 345 -29.60 -14.72 -0.55
CA ARG A 345 -30.16 -15.81 -1.37
C ARG A 345 -29.10 -16.72 -1.97
N HIS A 346 -27.91 -16.18 -2.23
CA HIS A 346 -26.78 -16.90 -2.80
C HIS A 346 -25.79 -17.43 -1.75
N ARG A 347 -26.13 -17.36 -0.45
CA ARG A 347 -25.22 -17.75 0.64
C ARG A 347 -24.65 -19.17 0.49
N GLY A 348 -25.48 -20.13 0.03
CA GLY A 348 -25.07 -21.52 -0.12
C GLY A 348 -23.87 -21.64 -1.07
N THR A 349 -24.01 -21.07 -2.26
CA THR A 349 -22.93 -21.03 -3.26
C THR A 349 -21.69 -20.27 -2.78
N ILE A 350 -21.86 -19.20 -2.01
CA ILE A 350 -20.73 -18.42 -1.45
C ILE A 350 -19.95 -19.25 -0.44
N VAL A 351 -20.65 -19.96 0.46
CA VAL A 351 -20.03 -20.87 1.43
C VAL A 351 -19.34 -22.04 0.72
N ASP A 352 -19.95 -22.58 -0.34
CA ASP A 352 -19.30 -23.63 -1.15
C ASP A 352 -17.98 -23.14 -1.79
N CYS A 353 -17.86 -21.84 -2.10
CA CYS A 353 -16.61 -21.26 -2.61
C CYS A 353 -15.47 -21.23 -1.58
N LEU A 354 -15.74 -21.41 -0.28
CA LEU A 354 -14.68 -21.61 0.74
C LEU A 354 -13.90 -22.90 0.50
N LYS A 355 -14.53 -23.89 -0.17
CA LYS A 355 -13.95 -25.19 -0.50
C LYS A 355 -13.27 -25.20 -1.88
N ASP A 356 -13.15 -24.06 -2.57
CA ASP A 356 -12.47 -23.97 -3.87
C ASP A 356 -10.99 -24.35 -3.75
N GLN A 357 -10.29 -24.61 -4.85
CA GLN A 357 -8.84 -24.87 -4.81
C GLN A 357 -8.01 -23.59 -4.87
N ASP A 358 -8.56 -22.50 -5.43
CA ASP A 358 -7.85 -21.24 -5.59
C ASP A 358 -7.86 -20.39 -4.32
N ALA A 359 -6.67 -19.98 -3.85
CA ALA A 359 -6.51 -19.20 -2.63
C ALA A 359 -7.17 -17.81 -2.70
N SER A 360 -7.20 -17.18 -3.88
CA SER A 360 -7.82 -15.86 -4.07
C SER A 360 -9.34 -15.95 -3.99
N VAL A 361 -9.92 -17.00 -4.58
CA VAL A 361 -11.36 -17.31 -4.47
C VAL A 361 -11.71 -17.59 -3.00
N LYS A 362 -10.94 -18.43 -2.29
CA LYS A 362 -11.16 -18.68 -0.85
C LYS A 362 -11.14 -17.40 -0.02
N ARG A 363 -10.14 -16.54 -0.23
CA ARG A 363 -9.99 -15.27 0.49
C ARG A 363 -11.23 -14.39 0.32
N ARG A 364 -11.72 -14.22 -0.91
CA ARG A 364 -12.93 -13.42 -1.18
C ARG A 364 -14.20 -14.09 -0.67
N ALA A 365 -14.32 -15.41 -0.78
CA ALA A 365 -15.44 -16.15 -0.22
C ALA A 365 -15.52 -15.99 1.31
N LEU A 366 -14.37 -16.00 2.00
CA LEU A 366 -14.27 -15.76 3.43
C LEU A 366 -14.71 -14.34 3.80
N GLU A 367 -14.14 -13.32 3.16
CA GLU A 367 -14.51 -11.92 3.42
C GLU A 367 -16.01 -11.67 3.19
N LEU A 368 -16.57 -12.23 2.12
CA LEU A 368 -17.99 -12.13 1.81
C LEU A 368 -18.85 -12.91 2.81
N SER A 369 -18.43 -14.11 3.22
CA SER A 369 -19.13 -14.92 4.22
C SER A 369 -19.18 -14.18 5.56
N LEU A 370 -18.07 -13.61 6.01
CA LEU A 370 -18.01 -12.80 7.24
C LEU A 370 -18.92 -11.57 7.17
N ALA A 371 -18.98 -10.90 6.01
CA ALA A 371 -19.88 -9.75 5.80
C ALA A 371 -21.37 -10.15 5.78
N LEU A 372 -21.69 -11.40 5.44
CA LEU A 372 -23.05 -11.93 5.42
C LEU A 372 -23.54 -12.45 6.77
N VAL A 373 -22.71 -12.43 7.81
CA VAL A 373 -23.13 -12.83 9.16
C VAL A 373 -24.17 -11.86 9.69
N SER A 374 -25.28 -12.40 10.22
CA SER A 374 -26.36 -11.67 10.87
C SER A 374 -26.83 -12.45 12.11
N ALA A 375 -27.60 -11.79 12.98
CA ALA A 375 -28.18 -12.43 14.18
C ALA A 375 -29.05 -13.66 13.85
N VAL A 376 -29.64 -13.74 12.65
CA VAL A 376 -30.51 -14.86 12.25
C VAL A 376 -29.69 -16.07 11.79
N ASN A 377 -28.57 -15.84 11.10
CA ASN A 377 -27.83 -16.91 10.41
C ASN A 377 -26.52 -17.34 11.13
N ILE A 378 -26.11 -16.61 12.17
CA ILE A 378 -24.86 -16.79 12.91
C ILE A 378 -24.55 -18.25 13.26
N ARG A 379 -25.52 -19.01 13.81
CA ARG A 379 -25.31 -20.41 14.21
C ARG A 379 -24.93 -21.31 13.03
N SER A 380 -25.62 -21.14 11.90
CA SER A 380 -25.38 -21.95 10.70
C SER A 380 -24.06 -21.59 10.02
N LEU A 381 -23.77 -20.28 9.91
CA LEU A 381 -22.61 -19.80 9.18
C LEU A 381 -21.33 -19.98 9.98
N MET A 382 -21.39 -19.80 11.30
CA MET A 382 -20.25 -20.04 12.18
C MET A 382 -19.79 -21.48 12.14
N LYS A 383 -20.70 -22.46 12.05
CA LYS A 383 -20.33 -23.88 11.89
C LYS A 383 -19.47 -24.12 10.64
N GLU A 384 -19.83 -23.50 9.52
CA GLU A 384 -19.06 -23.61 8.27
C GLU A 384 -17.73 -22.85 8.34
N LEU A 385 -17.69 -21.69 9.01
CA LEU A 385 -16.45 -20.91 9.22
C LEU A 385 -15.46 -21.63 10.13
N LEU A 386 -15.93 -22.28 11.19
CA LEU A 386 -15.10 -23.11 12.08
C LEU A 386 -14.58 -24.35 11.34
N LEU A 387 -15.41 -24.98 10.50
CA LEU A 387 -14.97 -26.07 9.63
C LEU A 387 -13.89 -25.59 8.65
N PHE A 388 -14.07 -24.40 8.05
CA PHE A 388 -13.07 -23.80 7.18
C PHE A 388 -11.75 -23.51 7.94
N LEU A 389 -11.82 -23.01 9.19
CA LEU A 389 -10.64 -22.73 10.02
C LEU A 389 -9.74 -23.97 10.19
N SER A 390 -10.32 -25.17 10.33
CA SER A 390 -9.57 -26.43 10.46
C SER A 390 -8.77 -26.83 9.21
N SER A 391 -9.17 -26.36 8.02
CA SER A 391 -8.55 -26.67 6.73
C SER A 391 -7.94 -25.42 6.05
N CYS A 392 -7.81 -24.34 6.81
CA CYS A 392 -7.46 -23.01 6.30
C CYS A 392 -5.94 -22.91 6.02
N PRO A 393 -5.52 -22.33 4.87
CA PRO A 393 -4.12 -21.99 4.62
C PRO A 393 -3.59 -21.01 5.69
N PRO A 394 -2.31 -21.11 6.11
CA PRO A 394 -1.76 -20.31 7.21
C PRO A 394 -1.91 -18.80 6.96
N GLU A 395 -1.76 -18.34 5.72
CA GLU A 395 -1.93 -16.93 5.33
C GLU A 395 -3.32 -16.36 5.66
N LEU A 396 -4.36 -17.19 5.71
CA LEU A 396 -5.75 -16.78 5.94
C LEU A 396 -6.22 -17.06 7.37
N ARG A 397 -5.47 -17.83 8.17
CA ARG A 397 -5.89 -18.23 9.52
C ARG A 397 -6.11 -17.03 10.42
N ALA A 398 -5.14 -16.12 10.51
CA ALA A 398 -5.25 -14.90 11.32
C ALA A 398 -6.44 -14.00 10.93
N HIS A 399 -6.73 -13.88 9.63
CA HIS A 399 -7.89 -13.14 9.15
C HIS A 399 -9.21 -13.84 9.49
N THR A 400 -9.24 -15.18 9.36
CA THR A 400 -10.41 -16.00 9.68
C THR A 400 -10.74 -15.96 11.17
N THR A 401 -9.73 -16.14 12.04
CA THR A 401 -9.90 -16.08 13.50
C THR A 401 -10.40 -14.72 13.95
N SER A 402 -9.79 -13.63 13.45
CA SER A 402 -10.24 -12.28 13.76
C SER A 402 -11.65 -11.99 13.25
N GLY A 403 -12.02 -12.49 12.06
CA GLY A 403 -13.36 -12.34 11.51
C GLY A 403 -14.42 -13.08 12.34
N ILE A 404 -14.12 -14.31 12.76
CA ILE A 404 -14.97 -15.12 13.63
C ILE A 404 -15.18 -14.41 14.97
N PHE A 405 -14.10 -13.90 15.58
CA PHE A 405 -14.16 -13.18 16.84
C PHE A 405 -15.09 -11.97 16.74
N ASN A 406 -14.87 -11.10 15.76
CA ASN A 406 -15.70 -9.91 15.54
C ASN A 406 -17.18 -10.27 15.27
N ALA A 407 -17.43 -11.36 14.55
CA ALA A 407 -18.78 -11.83 14.25
C ALA A 407 -19.49 -12.40 15.50
N ALA A 408 -18.76 -13.13 16.35
CA ALA A 408 -19.26 -13.67 17.60
C ALA A 408 -19.56 -12.54 18.61
N GLU A 409 -18.67 -11.56 18.73
CA GLU A 409 -18.85 -10.41 19.61
C GLU A 409 -20.13 -9.62 19.28
N ARG A 410 -20.43 -9.46 17.98
CA ARG A 410 -21.56 -8.65 17.51
C ARG A 410 -22.90 -9.35 17.50
N TYR A 411 -22.92 -10.66 17.25
CA TYR A 411 -24.15 -11.42 16.95
C TYR A 411 -24.32 -12.71 17.78
N ALA A 412 -23.54 -12.91 18.84
CA ALA A 412 -23.70 -14.08 19.70
C ALA A 412 -25.12 -14.16 20.28
N PRO A 413 -25.81 -15.32 20.15
CA PRO A 413 -27.15 -15.52 20.69
C PRO A 413 -27.17 -15.75 22.21
N SER A 414 -26.07 -16.24 22.80
CA SER A 414 -25.90 -16.42 24.23
C SER A 414 -24.42 -16.31 24.62
N GLN A 415 -24.14 -15.91 25.86
CA GLN A 415 -22.77 -15.84 26.38
C GLN A 415 -22.09 -17.20 26.39
N ARG A 416 -22.81 -18.29 26.70
CA ARG A 416 -22.30 -19.67 26.61
C ARG A 416 -21.82 -20.01 25.21
N TRP A 417 -22.65 -19.74 24.20
CA TRP A 417 -22.27 -20.00 22.80
C TRP A 417 -21.07 -19.15 22.37
N HIS A 418 -20.98 -17.91 22.87
CA HIS A 418 -19.87 -17.01 22.61
C HIS A 418 -18.56 -17.58 23.15
N ILE A 419 -18.54 -17.98 24.43
CA ILE A 419 -17.38 -18.60 25.09
C ILE A 419 -16.96 -19.88 24.36
N ASP A 420 -17.92 -20.74 24.02
CA ASP A 420 -17.66 -22.00 23.31
C ASP A 420 -17.02 -21.78 21.94
N THR A 421 -17.47 -20.77 21.22
CA THR A 421 -16.95 -20.43 19.88
C THR A 421 -15.53 -19.92 19.97
N ILE A 422 -15.24 -18.99 20.90
CA ILE A 422 -13.88 -18.44 21.06
C ILE A 422 -12.93 -19.55 21.55
N LEU A 423 -13.35 -20.38 22.49
CA LEU A 423 -12.52 -21.48 22.98
C LEU A 423 -12.17 -22.46 21.85
N HIS A 424 -13.12 -22.80 20.99
CA HIS A 424 -12.85 -23.65 19.83
C HIS A 424 -11.88 -23.01 18.82
N VAL A 425 -11.94 -21.68 18.66
CA VAL A 425 -10.97 -20.94 17.83
C VAL A 425 -9.57 -20.99 18.45
N LEU A 426 -9.46 -20.81 19.77
CA LEU A 426 -8.18 -20.88 20.49
C LEU A 426 -7.55 -22.27 20.38
N THR A 427 -8.32 -23.35 20.57
CA THR A 427 -7.80 -24.73 20.44
C THR A 427 -7.39 -25.08 19.01
N THR A 428 -8.04 -24.50 18.00
CA THR A 428 -7.79 -24.86 16.59
C THR A 428 -6.69 -24.04 15.94
N ALA A 429 -6.57 -22.75 16.28
CA ALA A 429 -5.74 -21.79 15.54
C ALA A 429 -4.82 -20.96 16.44
N GLY A 430 -4.66 -21.31 17.71
CA GLY A 430 -4.17 -20.39 18.73
C GLY A 430 -2.81 -19.70 18.52
N GLY A 431 -1.92 -20.21 17.65
CA GLY A 431 -0.70 -19.49 17.25
C GLY A 431 -0.93 -18.31 16.29
N ASP A 432 -2.07 -18.27 15.59
CA ASP A 432 -2.45 -17.23 14.62
C ASP A 432 -3.50 -16.25 15.18
N VAL A 433 -3.82 -16.34 16.47
CA VAL A 433 -4.79 -15.47 17.14
C VAL A 433 -4.11 -14.18 17.59
N ARG A 434 -4.81 -13.04 17.48
CA ARG A 434 -4.29 -11.74 17.92
C ARG A 434 -4.23 -11.67 19.44
N ASP A 435 -3.21 -11.01 19.99
CA ASP A 435 -3.03 -10.86 21.44
C ASP A 435 -4.21 -10.16 22.13
N GLU A 436 -4.93 -9.29 21.42
CA GLU A 436 -6.16 -8.61 21.89
C GLU A 436 -7.31 -9.57 22.22
N THR A 437 -7.31 -10.79 21.67
CA THR A 437 -8.37 -11.78 21.91
C THR A 437 -8.36 -12.30 23.35
N VAL A 438 -7.18 -12.39 23.98
CA VAL A 438 -7.02 -12.87 25.37
C VAL A 438 -7.72 -11.95 26.38
N PRO A 439 -7.42 -10.64 26.47
CA PRO A 439 -8.07 -9.75 27.42
C PRO A 439 -9.58 -9.63 27.16
N ASN A 440 -10.02 -9.61 25.90
CA ASN A 440 -11.44 -9.53 25.57
C ASN A 440 -12.20 -10.80 26.02
N LEU A 441 -11.58 -11.98 25.88
CA LEU A 441 -12.17 -13.22 26.39
C LEU A 441 -12.23 -13.22 27.92
N ILE A 442 -11.17 -12.81 28.61
CA ILE A 442 -11.14 -12.67 30.07
C ILE A 442 -12.27 -11.74 30.55
N GLN A 443 -12.46 -10.60 29.87
CA GLN A 443 -13.55 -9.67 30.18
C GLN A 443 -14.93 -10.30 29.96
N LEU A 444 -15.12 -11.05 28.88
CA LEU A 444 -16.35 -11.78 28.60
C LEU A 444 -16.67 -12.81 29.70
N ILE A 445 -15.66 -13.59 30.12
CA ILE A 445 -15.81 -14.61 31.17
C ILE A 445 -16.17 -13.94 32.49
N THR A 446 -15.47 -12.88 32.88
CA THR A 446 -15.72 -12.12 34.12
C THR A 446 -17.13 -11.55 34.19
N THR A 447 -17.69 -11.17 33.04
CA THR A 447 -19.07 -10.65 32.94
C THR A 447 -20.12 -11.77 33.06
N ALA A 448 -19.75 -13.02 32.77
CA ALA A 448 -20.63 -14.17 32.71
C ALA A 448 -20.56 -15.00 34.02
N THR A 449 -21.01 -14.40 35.13
CA THR A 449 -20.91 -14.98 36.48
C THR A 449 -21.52 -16.37 36.64
N GLU A 450 -22.61 -16.64 35.93
CA GLU A 450 -23.31 -17.94 35.94
C GLU A 450 -22.54 -19.05 35.22
N LEU A 451 -21.58 -18.70 34.36
CA LEU A 451 -20.85 -19.63 33.49
C LEU A 451 -19.40 -19.86 33.94
N HIS A 452 -18.98 -19.33 35.09
CA HIS A 452 -17.61 -19.47 35.60
C HIS A 452 -17.24 -20.94 35.80
N CYS A 453 -18.08 -21.71 36.51
CA CYS A 453 -17.84 -23.14 36.76
C CYS A 453 -17.70 -23.92 35.44
N TYR A 454 -18.61 -23.70 34.49
CA TYR A 454 -18.57 -24.32 33.16
C TYR A 454 -17.27 -24.00 32.40
N THR A 455 -16.90 -22.72 32.38
CA THR A 455 -15.78 -22.23 31.57
C THR A 455 -14.45 -22.74 32.11
N VAL A 456 -14.27 -22.76 33.43
CA VAL A 456 -13.03 -23.22 34.09
C VAL A 456 -12.81 -24.71 33.85
N HIS A 457 -13.84 -25.55 33.99
CA HIS A 457 -13.74 -26.98 33.70
C HIS A 457 -13.36 -27.25 32.23
N LYS A 458 -13.91 -26.45 31.30
CA LYS A 458 -13.64 -26.60 29.87
C LYS A 458 -12.24 -26.13 29.49
N LEU A 459 -11.78 -25.02 30.07
CA LEU A 459 -10.41 -24.51 29.90
C LEU A 459 -9.37 -25.46 30.50
N TYR A 460 -9.64 -26.04 31.67
CA TYR A 460 -8.77 -27.02 32.31
C TYR A 460 -8.56 -28.26 31.42
N ARG A 461 -9.65 -28.81 30.86
CA ARG A 461 -9.56 -29.92 29.89
C ARG A 461 -8.77 -29.55 28.63
N ALA A 462 -8.99 -28.35 28.11
CA ALA A 462 -8.27 -27.88 26.93
C ALA A 462 -6.77 -27.70 27.22
N LEU A 463 -6.43 -27.19 28.41
CA LEU A 463 -5.05 -27.01 28.88
C LEU A 463 -4.30 -28.34 28.99
N ILE A 464 -4.91 -29.37 29.60
CA ILE A 464 -4.29 -30.70 29.71
C ILE A 464 -4.06 -31.34 28.32
N THR A 465 -4.93 -31.02 27.36
CA THR A 465 -4.84 -31.60 26.01
C THR A 465 -3.70 -30.98 25.20
N ASP A 466 -3.53 -29.66 25.24
CA ASP A 466 -2.52 -28.96 24.46
C ASP A 466 -1.98 -27.70 25.18
N ILE A 467 -0.70 -27.79 25.60
CA ILE A 467 0.04 -26.72 26.27
C ILE A 467 0.83 -25.86 25.26
N SER A 468 0.90 -26.27 23.99
CA SER A 468 1.70 -25.55 22.97
C SER A 468 1.11 -24.17 22.61
N VAL A 469 -0.20 -24.01 22.81
CA VAL A 469 -0.94 -22.80 22.45
C VAL A 469 -0.89 -21.75 23.57
N GLN A 470 -0.02 -20.75 23.42
CA GLN A 470 0.19 -19.71 24.43
C GLN A 470 -1.08 -18.94 24.83
N SER A 471 -1.88 -18.49 23.87
CA SER A 471 -3.09 -17.71 24.16
C SER A 471 -4.15 -18.50 24.94
N LEU A 472 -4.21 -19.82 24.74
CA LEU A 472 -5.09 -20.71 25.50
C LEU A 472 -4.58 -20.87 26.94
N VAL A 473 -3.28 -21.13 27.09
CA VAL A 473 -2.62 -21.28 28.40
C VAL A 473 -2.79 -20.02 29.25
N GLN A 474 -2.60 -18.84 28.68
CA GLN A 474 -2.78 -17.56 29.39
C GLN A 474 -4.20 -17.40 29.96
N VAL A 475 -5.22 -17.67 29.15
CA VAL A 475 -6.62 -17.59 29.59
C VAL A 475 -6.94 -18.67 30.62
N ALA A 476 -6.45 -19.89 30.41
CA ALA A 476 -6.68 -21.02 31.31
C ALA A 476 -6.03 -20.79 32.69
N CYS A 477 -4.77 -20.38 32.74
CA CYS A 477 -4.07 -20.08 33.99
C CYS A 477 -4.75 -18.96 34.79
N TRP A 478 -5.18 -17.88 34.12
CA TRP A 478 -5.94 -16.81 34.77
C TRP A 478 -7.28 -17.33 35.33
N CYS A 479 -8.04 -18.10 34.55
CA CYS A 479 -9.33 -18.64 35.01
C CYS A 479 -9.18 -19.64 36.16
N ILE A 480 -8.15 -20.49 36.15
CA ILE A 480 -7.87 -21.44 37.23
C ILE A 480 -7.41 -20.68 38.49
N GLY A 481 -6.63 -19.61 38.35
CA GLY A 481 -6.19 -18.79 39.48
C GLY A 481 -7.35 -18.06 40.18
N GLU A 482 -8.28 -17.48 39.43
CA GLU A 482 -9.41 -16.73 39.99
C GLU A 482 -10.57 -17.62 40.45
N TYR A 483 -10.85 -18.71 39.73
CA TYR A 483 -12.05 -19.54 39.91
C TYR A 483 -11.74 -21.02 40.19
N GLY A 484 -10.53 -21.32 40.69
CA GLY A 484 -10.10 -22.69 41.00
C GLY A 484 -10.94 -23.37 42.09
N ASP A 485 -11.56 -22.61 42.99
CA ASP A 485 -12.47 -23.14 44.01
C ASP A 485 -13.71 -23.81 43.38
N LEU A 486 -14.22 -23.26 42.26
CA LEU A 486 -15.33 -23.82 41.49
C LEU A 486 -14.93 -25.09 40.73
N LEU A 487 -13.66 -25.22 40.34
CA LEU A 487 -13.13 -26.42 39.70
C LEU A 487 -13.08 -27.60 40.69
N LEU A 488 -12.63 -27.34 41.93
CA LEU A 488 -12.48 -28.36 42.97
C LEU A 488 -13.82 -28.81 43.57
N ARG A 489 -14.83 -27.92 43.60
CA ARG A 489 -16.17 -28.27 44.11
C ARG A 489 -16.91 -29.27 43.22
N GLY A 490 -16.57 -29.37 41.93
CA GLY A 490 -17.18 -30.32 40.99
C GLY A 490 -18.68 -30.08 40.73
N GLU A 491 -19.23 -28.94 41.13
CA GLU A 491 -20.65 -28.58 40.98
C GLU A 491 -20.88 -27.93 39.60
N CYS A 492 -20.83 -28.72 38.53
CA CYS A 492 -21.20 -28.26 37.19
C CYS A 492 -22.51 -28.92 36.75
N GLU A 493 -23.61 -28.17 36.69
CA GLU A 493 -24.91 -28.69 36.23
C GLU A 493 -24.92 -29.00 34.72
N GLU A 494 -24.04 -28.39 33.93
CA GLU A 494 -24.14 -28.37 32.46
C GLU A 494 -23.12 -29.27 31.72
N THR A 495 -22.13 -29.83 32.41
CA THR A 495 -21.09 -30.71 31.84
C THR A 495 -20.78 -31.84 32.79
N GLU A 496 -20.43 -33.04 32.30
CA GLU A 496 -19.95 -34.13 33.17
C GLU A 496 -18.84 -33.60 34.08
N PRO A 497 -19.03 -33.55 35.41
CA PRO A 497 -18.02 -33.02 36.32
C PRO A 497 -16.83 -33.97 36.32
N VAL A 498 -15.65 -33.46 35.96
CA VAL A 498 -14.40 -34.19 36.24
C VAL A 498 -14.14 -33.96 37.72
N GLN A 499 -13.96 -35.03 38.49
CA GLN A 499 -13.36 -34.88 39.81
C GLN A 499 -11.89 -34.52 39.60
N VAL A 500 -11.54 -33.27 39.86
CA VAL A 500 -10.18 -32.76 39.75
C VAL A 500 -9.63 -32.62 41.16
N ALA A 501 -8.50 -33.29 41.45
CA ALA A 501 -7.81 -33.11 42.73
C ALA A 501 -6.94 -31.85 42.69
N GLU A 502 -6.63 -31.29 43.85
CA GLU A 502 -5.71 -30.14 43.97
C GLU A 502 -4.34 -30.44 43.35
N ASP A 503 -3.84 -31.66 43.57
CA ASP A 503 -2.55 -32.12 43.03
C ASP A 503 -2.54 -32.12 41.49
N ASP A 504 -3.63 -32.54 40.83
CA ASP A 504 -3.73 -32.58 39.37
C ASP A 504 -3.62 -31.16 38.76
N VAL A 505 -4.19 -30.16 39.44
CA VAL A 505 -4.13 -28.76 39.00
C VAL A 505 -2.73 -28.20 39.16
N LEU A 506 -2.04 -28.54 40.25
CA LEU A 506 -0.67 -28.11 40.51
C LEU A 506 0.30 -28.74 39.50
N ASP A 507 0.16 -30.03 39.21
CA ASP A 507 0.93 -30.73 38.19
C ASP A 507 0.74 -30.07 36.81
N ALA A 508 -0.50 -29.71 36.45
CA ALA A 508 -0.79 -29.03 35.18
C ALA A 508 -0.13 -27.64 35.09
N LEU A 509 -0.12 -26.86 36.17
CA LEU A 509 0.53 -25.55 36.23
C LEU A 509 2.06 -25.68 36.23
N GLU A 510 2.61 -26.68 36.90
CA GLU A 510 4.04 -26.98 36.89
C GLU A 510 4.51 -27.37 35.49
N MET A 511 3.75 -28.20 34.77
CA MET A 511 4.03 -28.55 33.37
C MET A 511 4.06 -27.31 32.45
N VAL A 512 3.19 -26.33 32.68
CA VAL A 512 3.18 -25.06 31.93
C VAL A 512 4.46 -24.27 32.21
N LEU A 513 4.88 -24.18 33.48
CA LEU A 513 6.09 -23.46 33.90
C LEU A 513 7.38 -24.10 33.39
N GLN A 514 7.45 -25.43 33.35
CA GLN A 514 8.60 -26.18 32.84
C GLN A 514 8.68 -26.18 31.29
N SER A 515 7.66 -25.65 30.60
CA SER A 515 7.63 -25.66 29.14
C SER A 515 8.64 -24.66 28.54
N HIS A 516 9.38 -25.13 27.53
CA HIS A 516 10.34 -24.35 26.71
C HIS A 516 9.76 -23.11 25.99
N MET A 517 8.44 -23.00 25.93
CA MET A 517 7.72 -21.86 25.33
C MET A 517 7.47 -20.74 26.35
N SER A 518 7.78 -20.98 27.63
CA SER A 518 7.70 -19.98 28.68
C SER A 518 8.91 -19.04 28.60
N THR A 519 8.65 -17.73 28.52
CA THR A 519 9.71 -16.71 28.51
C THR A 519 10.35 -16.60 29.91
N ARG A 520 11.55 -16.03 30.03
CA ARG A 520 12.23 -15.86 31.33
C ARG A 520 11.44 -15.11 32.42
N ILE A 521 10.38 -14.39 32.05
CA ILE A 521 9.45 -13.74 33.00
C ILE A 521 8.61 -14.79 33.74
N THR A 522 8.28 -15.92 33.10
CA THR A 522 7.57 -17.06 33.69
C THR A 522 8.48 -17.98 34.53
N HIS A 523 9.77 -18.11 34.16
CA HIS A 523 10.75 -18.92 34.90
C HIS A 523 11.25 -18.32 36.22
N ASN A 524 11.10 -17.00 36.45
CA ASN A 524 11.56 -16.35 37.69
C ASN A 524 10.77 -16.76 38.94
N VAL A 525 9.80 -17.68 38.82
CA VAL A 525 9.04 -18.27 39.94
C VAL A 525 9.82 -19.42 40.63
N GLU A 526 10.93 -19.92 40.05
CA GLU A 526 11.77 -20.99 40.64
C GLU A 526 12.48 -20.60 41.97
N GLY A 527 12.32 -19.38 42.47
CA GLY A 527 12.90 -18.90 43.74
C GLY A 527 12.13 -19.26 45.02
N LEU A 528 11.03 -20.03 44.94
CA LEU A 528 10.19 -20.41 46.10
C LEU A 528 10.35 -21.89 46.51
N GLY A 529 11.49 -22.50 46.18
CA GLY A 529 11.89 -23.76 46.80
C GLY A 529 12.33 -23.53 48.25
N THR A 530 11.43 -23.88 49.18
CA THR A 530 11.56 -24.17 50.63
C THR A 530 10.68 -23.27 51.51
N CYS A 531 9.41 -23.62 51.69
CA CYS A 531 8.59 -23.16 52.83
C CYS A 531 7.57 -24.24 53.20
N ASP A 532 7.91 -25.06 54.20
CA ASP A 532 7.00 -25.94 54.92
C ASP A 532 5.92 -25.11 55.65
N SER A 533 4.68 -25.08 55.17
CA SER A 533 3.46 -25.07 56.00
C SER A 533 2.16 -24.94 55.19
N HIS A 534 1.25 -25.88 55.42
CA HIS A 534 -0.06 -26.07 54.77
C HIS A 534 -1.10 -24.93 54.93
N LEU A 535 -0.76 -23.78 55.50
CA LEU A 535 -1.70 -22.66 55.74
C LEU A 535 -1.36 -21.35 55.01
N GLU A 536 -0.15 -21.22 54.44
CA GLU A 536 0.21 -20.05 53.61
C GLU A 536 0.02 -20.28 52.11
N TYR A 537 -0.28 -21.50 51.68
CA TYR A 537 -0.52 -21.84 50.27
C TYR A 537 -1.79 -21.16 49.70
N ASN A 538 -2.86 -21.09 50.49
CA ASN A 538 -4.12 -20.43 50.10
C ASN A 538 -4.02 -18.90 50.01
N ARG A 539 -3.03 -18.28 50.66
CA ARG A 539 -2.77 -16.83 50.52
C ARG A 539 -1.82 -16.53 49.36
N ASN A 540 -0.98 -17.48 48.97
CA ASN A 540 -0.04 -17.32 47.88
C ASN A 540 -0.64 -17.63 46.50
N LEU A 541 -1.75 -18.37 46.40
CA LEU A 541 -2.53 -18.40 45.15
C LEU A 541 -3.07 -17.00 44.78
N SER A 542 -3.44 -16.20 45.78
CA SER A 542 -3.77 -14.77 45.62
C SER A 542 -2.56 -13.88 45.31
N ASN A 543 -1.33 -14.38 45.52
CA ASN A 543 -0.09 -13.70 45.17
C ASN A 543 0.47 -14.13 43.81
N VAL A 544 0.01 -15.24 43.22
CA VAL A 544 0.27 -15.56 41.80
C VAL A 544 -0.46 -14.57 40.88
N THR A 545 -1.59 -14.01 41.33
CA THR A 545 -2.26 -12.87 40.68
C THR A 545 -1.63 -11.51 41.00
N GLN A 546 -0.77 -11.40 42.03
CA GLN A 546 -0.04 -10.17 42.37
C GLN A 546 1.42 -10.14 41.87
N CYS A 547 2.03 -11.29 41.59
CA CYS A 547 3.34 -11.38 40.96
C CYS A 547 3.22 -11.45 39.42
N GLY A 548 2.92 -10.32 38.80
CA GLY A 548 3.48 -9.94 37.49
C GLY A 548 3.19 -10.81 36.26
N ILE A 549 2.23 -11.74 36.28
CA ILE A 549 1.80 -12.47 35.06
C ILE A 549 0.88 -11.60 34.17
N PHE A 550 0.32 -10.51 34.71
CA PHE A 550 -0.41 -9.50 33.95
C PHE A 550 0.12 -8.11 34.32
N PRO A 551 0.47 -7.23 33.37
CA PRO A 551 0.61 -5.83 33.70
C PRO A 551 -0.76 -5.36 34.23
N SER A 552 -0.79 -4.82 35.44
CA SER A 552 -1.87 -3.93 35.85
C SER A 552 -2.02 -2.91 34.74
N PHE A 553 -3.11 -2.97 33.97
CA PHE A 553 -3.39 -1.94 32.98
C PHE A 553 -3.72 -0.67 33.76
N PRO A 554 -2.87 0.39 33.73
CA PRO A 554 -3.44 1.71 33.83
C PRO A 554 -4.40 1.86 32.64
N LEU A 555 -5.36 2.78 32.72
CA LEU A 555 -5.97 3.33 31.51
C LEU A 555 -4.85 3.90 30.63
N VAL A 556 -4.25 3.07 29.78
CA VAL A 556 -3.22 3.49 28.84
C VAL A 556 -3.96 4.12 27.69
N LYS A 557 -3.96 5.46 27.70
CA LYS A 557 -3.99 6.22 26.46
C LYS A 557 -2.96 5.59 25.52
N VAL A 558 -3.47 4.96 24.47
CA VAL A 558 -2.72 4.51 23.30
C VAL A 558 -1.70 5.60 22.96
N CYS A 559 -0.41 5.36 23.23
CA CYS A 559 0.66 6.21 22.71
C CYS A 559 0.94 5.69 21.30
N ASP A 560 0.24 6.27 20.34
CA ASP A 560 0.33 5.94 18.93
C ASP A 560 1.76 6.06 18.42
N LEU A 561 2.33 4.92 18.01
CA LEU A 561 3.51 4.87 17.13
C LEU A 561 3.19 5.51 15.75
N LEU A 562 1.91 5.66 15.43
CA LEU A 562 1.36 6.35 14.26
C LEU A 562 1.54 7.87 14.32
N ASP A 563 1.68 8.46 15.50
CA ASP A 563 1.83 9.91 15.67
C ASP A 563 3.20 10.41 15.14
N LEU A 564 4.16 9.48 15.03
CA LEU A 564 5.47 9.72 14.45
C LEU A 564 5.47 9.70 12.91
N LEU A 565 4.33 9.46 12.26
CA LEU A 565 4.14 9.44 10.80
C LEU A 565 3.08 10.45 10.31
N GLY A 566 2.69 11.42 11.15
CA GLY A 566 1.55 12.30 10.93
C GLY A 566 1.54 13.10 9.62
N GLY A 567 0.38 13.02 8.94
CA GLY A 567 -0.08 13.97 7.93
C GLY A 567 -1.39 14.64 8.36
N SER A 568 -1.48 15.93 8.00
CA SER A 568 -2.63 16.86 7.94
C SER A 568 -3.38 17.25 9.22
N GLY A 569 -3.33 18.56 9.52
CA GLY A 569 -4.28 19.26 10.39
C GLY A 569 -3.75 20.60 10.90
N GLU A 570 -3.63 21.62 10.05
CA GLU A 570 -3.44 23.01 10.51
C GLU A 570 -4.79 23.59 10.99
N PRO A 571 -4.80 24.27 12.14
CA PRO A 571 -5.68 25.39 12.37
C PRO A 571 -4.89 26.71 12.40
N LEU A 572 -5.34 27.62 11.54
CA LEU A 572 -4.99 29.04 11.48
C LEU A 572 -5.21 29.75 12.83
N GLN A 573 -4.24 30.57 13.27
CA GLN A 573 -4.49 31.92 13.82
C GLN A 573 -3.17 32.71 14.10
N PRO A 574 -3.22 34.05 14.30
CA PRO A 574 -2.62 35.02 13.38
C PRO A 574 -1.37 35.71 13.96
N SER A 575 -0.62 36.43 13.13
CA SER A 575 0.39 37.38 13.59
C SER A 575 0.29 38.70 12.81
N PRO A 576 0.48 39.85 13.47
CA PRO A 576 0.13 41.17 12.95
C PRO A 576 1.22 41.78 12.05
N ALA A 577 0.79 42.84 11.37
CA ALA A 577 1.48 43.55 10.29
C ALA A 577 2.53 44.59 10.73
N LEU A 578 3.21 45.10 9.68
CA LEU A 578 4.02 46.34 9.54
C LEU A 578 5.51 46.22 9.97
N SER A 579 6.50 46.72 9.24
CA SER A 579 6.52 47.64 8.10
C SER A 579 7.91 47.69 7.42
N THR A 580 7.89 48.21 6.20
CA THR A 580 8.91 48.47 5.16
C THR A 580 10.12 49.37 5.49
N THR A 581 11.06 49.39 4.53
CA THR A 581 12.15 50.37 4.19
C THR A 581 13.57 49.98 4.67
N ALA A 582 14.68 50.16 3.95
CA ALA A 582 15.02 50.56 2.57
C ALA A 582 16.52 50.28 2.28
N LEU A 583 16.89 50.17 0.98
CA LEU A 583 18.14 50.57 0.29
C LEU A 583 19.54 50.18 0.82
N GLY A 584 20.39 49.64 -0.07
CA GLY A 584 21.85 49.45 0.09
C GLY A 584 22.66 50.77 0.07
N PRO A 585 24.03 50.78 -0.03
CA PRO A 585 24.78 50.08 -1.08
C PRO A 585 26.22 49.58 -0.75
N VAL A 586 26.80 48.96 -1.79
CA VAL A 586 28.14 48.46 -2.20
C VAL A 586 29.43 49.18 -1.74
N SER A 587 30.53 48.43 -1.52
CA SER A 587 31.97 48.64 -1.94
C SER A 587 32.92 47.85 -0.99
N SER A 588 33.76 46.87 -1.38
CA SER A 588 34.96 46.76 -2.25
C SER A 588 36.32 47.07 -1.56
N THR A 589 37.35 46.29 -1.95
CA THR A 589 38.83 46.34 -1.68
C THR A 589 39.33 45.50 -0.48
N ALA A 590 40.28 44.54 -0.56
CA ALA A 590 41.48 44.21 -1.36
C ALA A 590 42.82 44.62 -0.73
N GLY A 591 43.76 43.64 -0.66
CA GLY A 591 45.20 43.79 -0.37
C GLY A 591 45.59 43.47 1.09
N GLY A 592 46.62 42.68 1.42
CA GLY A 592 47.70 42.08 0.65
C GLY A 592 48.95 41.95 1.54
N ASP A 593 49.74 40.89 1.29
CA ASP A 593 51.19 40.75 1.53
C ASP A 593 51.75 40.65 2.96
N LEU A 594 52.92 40.05 3.23
CA LEU A 594 53.86 39.08 2.61
C LEU A 594 55.13 39.14 3.52
N LEU A 595 55.95 38.07 3.55
CA LEU A 595 57.30 37.93 4.19
C LEU A 595 57.30 37.57 5.70
N ASP A 596 58.10 36.63 6.23
CA ASP A 596 59.42 36.08 5.85
C ASP A 596 59.54 34.66 6.47
N LEU A 597 59.99 33.59 5.78
CA LEU A 597 61.36 33.26 5.37
C LEU A 597 62.33 32.99 6.56
N LEU A 598 62.60 31.70 6.85
CA LEU A 598 63.94 31.14 7.18
C LEU A 598 63.88 29.62 7.49
N GLY A 599 64.37 28.80 6.55
CA GLY A 599 65.30 27.68 6.79
C GLY A 599 64.88 26.41 7.56
N GLY A 600 64.34 25.43 6.83
CA GLY A 600 64.80 24.01 6.75
C GLY A 600 65.08 23.16 8.00
N LEU A 601 64.38 22.02 8.10
CA LEU A 601 64.93 20.65 8.20
C LEU A 601 63.76 19.64 8.16
N ASP A 602 63.71 18.80 7.11
CA ASP A 602 62.76 17.69 7.00
C ASP A 602 63.11 16.57 7.99
N VAL A 603 62.20 16.24 8.91
CA VAL A 603 61.97 14.87 9.42
C VAL A 603 60.48 14.72 9.76
N THR A 604 59.85 13.71 9.16
CA THR A 604 58.44 13.30 9.20
C THR A 604 57.72 13.38 10.57
N PRO A 605 56.56 14.05 10.69
CA PRO A 605 55.64 13.86 11.81
C PRO A 605 54.50 12.91 11.43
N GLY A 606 54.27 11.94 12.32
CA GLY A 606 53.16 11.00 12.27
C GLY A 606 51.79 11.68 12.31
N GLU A 607 50.82 10.94 11.79
CA GLU A 607 49.41 11.30 11.69
C GLU A 607 48.84 11.81 13.02
N THR A 608 48.54 13.11 13.06
CA THR A 608 47.50 13.67 13.94
C THR A 608 46.15 13.09 13.51
N GLN A 609 45.58 12.23 14.35
CA GLN A 609 44.18 11.78 14.20
C GLN A 609 43.24 12.99 14.31
N SER A 610 42.53 13.29 13.22
CA SER A 610 41.43 14.24 13.20
C SER A 610 40.23 13.68 13.97
N LEU A 611 39.73 14.42 14.97
CA LEU A 611 38.49 14.10 15.68
C LEU A 611 37.30 13.97 14.70
N PRO A 612 36.44 12.95 14.83
CA PRO A 612 35.25 12.80 13.99
C PRO A 612 34.29 13.99 14.14
N PRO A 613 33.58 14.41 13.08
CA PRO A 613 32.61 15.50 13.16
C PRO A 613 31.38 15.06 13.97
N SER A 614 31.02 15.84 15.00
CA SER A 614 29.84 15.62 15.87
C SER A 614 28.92 16.86 15.87
N VAL A 615 27.60 16.67 15.96
CA VAL A 615 26.59 17.73 15.98
C VAL A 615 25.70 17.58 17.21
N ILE A 616 25.38 18.69 17.90
CA ILE A 616 24.40 18.70 19.00
C ILE A 616 23.01 18.68 18.37
N VAL A 617 22.20 17.67 18.72
CA VAL A 617 20.85 17.48 18.15
C VAL A 617 19.74 17.80 19.15
N TYR A 618 20.03 17.79 20.45
CA TYR A 618 19.07 18.18 21.49
C TYR A 618 19.80 18.81 22.66
N GLU A 619 19.26 19.90 23.19
CA GLU A 619 19.74 20.55 24.41
C GLU A 619 18.56 21.19 25.15
N LYS A 620 18.18 20.63 26.30
CA LYS A 620 17.09 21.14 27.13
C LYS A 620 17.20 20.59 28.55
N ASN A 621 16.81 21.37 29.55
CA ASN A 621 16.81 20.99 30.98
C ASN A 621 18.16 20.40 31.47
N GLY A 622 19.27 20.91 30.92
CA GLY A 622 20.63 20.44 31.23
C GLY A 622 21.00 19.07 30.65
N MET A 623 20.15 18.45 29.83
CA MET A 623 20.47 17.26 29.05
C MET A 623 20.89 17.68 27.64
N THR A 624 22.07 17.24 27.21
CA THR A 624 22.59 17.49 25.86
C THR A 624 22.81 16.15 25.13
N LEU A 625 22.21 16.00 23.95
CA LEU A 625 22.38 14.84 23.06
C LEU A 625 23.25 15.24 21.86
N LYS A 626 24.40 14.59 21.73
CA LYS A 626 25.32 14.74 20.60
C LYS A 626 25.21 13.55 19.66
N LEU A 627 25.21 13.82 18.36
CA LEU A 627 25.22 12.82 17.31
C LEU A 627 26.60 12.81 16.64
N GLN A 628 27.20 11.63 16.54
CA GLN A 628 28.46 11.40 15.85
C GLN A 628 28.29 10.29 14.80
N THR A 629 28.87 10.49 13.63
CA THR A 629 28.95 9.46 12.59
C THR A 629 30.29 8.75 12.67
N ASP A 630 30.28 7.46 12.99
CA ASP A 630 31.53 6.70 13.21
C ASP A 630 32.04 6.01 11.95
N LYS A 631 31.13 5.44 11.14
CA LYS A 631 31.48 4.73 9.90
C LYS A 631 30.36 4.87 8.85
N GLN A 632 30.75 5.14 7.61
CA GLN A 632 29.86 5.20 6.45
C GLN A 632 30.41 4.29 5.34
N THR A 633 29.59 3.36 4.86
CA THR A 633 29.82 2.54 3.66
C THR A 633 28.85 2.96 2.56
N ASP A 634 28.92 2.38 1.37
CA ASP A 634 28.02 2.73 0.26
C ASP A 634 26.53 2.59 0.64
N THR A 635 26.15 1.61 1.47
CA THR A 635 24.75 1.38 1.86
C THR A 635 24.49 1.42 3.36
N GLY A 636 25.52 1.49 4.21
CA GLY A 636 25.39 1.40 5.67
C GLY A 636 26.02 2.56 6.41
N MET A 637 25.41 2.98 7.52
CA MET A 637 25.91 4.08 8.37
C MET A 637 25.78 3.70 9.84
N THR A 638 26.84 3.92 10.63
CA THR A 638 26.82 3.75 12.09
C THR A 638 26.85 5.11 12.76
N ILE A 639 25.84 5.38 13.60
CA ILE A 639 25.67 6.63 14.34
C ILE A 639 25.76 6.32 15.83
N THR A 640 26.49 7.15 16.57
CA THR A 640 26.53 7.10 18.03
C THR A 640 25.89 8.37 18.60
N LEU A 641 24.84 8.18 19.39
CA LEU A 641 24.18 9.21 20.17
C LEU A 641 24.79 9.23 21.57
N THR A 642 25.30 10.38 22.00
CA THR A 642 25.93 10.56 23.32
C THR A 642 25.14 11.57 24.13
N ALA A 643 24.55 11.12 25.23
CA ALA A 643 23.79 11.94 26.16
C ALA A 643 24.68 12.34 27.35
N THR A 644 24.65 13.64 27.70
CA THR A 644 25.41 14.24 28.80
C THR A 644 24.51 15.11 29.66
N ASN A 645 24.86 15.25 30.94
CA ASN A 645 24.07 15.98 31.94
C ASN A 645 24.90 17.11 32.55
N SER A 646 24.43 18.35 32.47
CA SER A 646 25.05 19.54 33.06
C SER A 646 24.37 20.00 34.35
N THR A 647 23.38 19.26 34.86
CA THR A 647 22.65 19.59 36.09
C THR A 647 23.35 19.08 37.36
N ASP A 648 22.93 19.59 38.52
CA ASP A 648 23.45 19.22 39.85
C ASP A 648 22.81 17.93 40.42
N ARG A 649 21.98 17.21 39.65
CA ARG A 649 21.36 15.94 40.03
C ARG A 649 21.44 14.93 38.89
N ASP A 650 21.39 13.64 39.22
CA ASP A 650 21.43 12.58 38.22
C ASP A 650 20.14 12.55 37.39
N ILE A 651 20.27 12.31 36.09
CA ILE A 651 19.14 12.05 35.20
C ILE A 651 18.94 10.55 35.13
N THR A 652 17.72 10.06 35.43
CA THR A 652 17.41 8.62 35.49
C THR A 652 16.37 8.23 34.44
N SER A 653 16.26 6.92 34.17
CA SER A 653 15.28 6.35 33.24
C SER A 653 15.39 6.88 31.80
N LEU A 654 16.62 7.16 31.35
CA LEU A 654 16.86 7.62 29.99
C LEU A 654 16.47 6.53 28.98
N THR A 655 15.56 6.85 28.07
CA THR A 655 15.17 6.01 26.95
C THR A 655 15.21 6.80 25.65
N LEU A 656 15.90 6.25 24.64
CA LEU A 656 16.05 6.80 23.31
C LEU A 656 15.37 5.89 22.29
N GLN A 657 14.43 6.44 21.52
CA GLN A 657 13.80 5.74 20.39
C GLN A 657 14.11 6.51 19.11
N ALA A 658 14.39 5.79 18.02
CA ALA A 658 14.71 6.41 16.73
C ALA A 658 13.85 5.80 15.61
N ALA A 659 13.42 6.64 14.67
CA ALA A 659 12.67 6.25 13.50
C ALA A 659 13.24 6.89 12.23
N VAL A 660 13.17 6.15 11.13
CA VAL A 660 13.66 6.53 9.79
C VAL A 660 12.59 6.18 8.73
N PRO A 661 12.65 6.72 7.50
CA PRO A 661 11.75 6.35 6.41
C PRO A 661 11.70 4.84 6.18
N LYS A 662 10.54 4.32 5.72
CA LYS A 662 10.33 2.88 5.46
C LYS A 662 11.32 2.24 4.48
N SER A 663 12.01 3.04 3.67
CA SER A 663 13.04 2.61 2.74
C SER A 663 14.42 2.36 3.38
N VAL A 664 14.59 2.71 4.66
CA VAL A 664 15.83 2.56 5.43
C VAL A 664 15.58 1.59 6.59
N GLN A 665 16.46 0.61 6.76
CA GLN A 665 16.41 -0.31 7.90
C GLN A 665 17.21 0.30 9.06
N LEU A 666 16.63 0.30 10.26
CA LEU A 666 17.25 0.82 11.48
C LEU A 666 17.31 -0.27 12.54
N GLN A 667 18.49 -0.40 13.18
CA GLN A 667 18.71 -1.28 14.32
C GLN A 667 19.42 -0.51 15.44
N MET A 668 18.77 -0.41 16.61
CA MET A 668 19.35 0.16 17.83
C MET A 668 20.08 -0.94 18.61
N LYS A 669 21.29 -0.68 19.10
CA LYS A 669 21.97 -1.58 20.07
C LYS A 669 21.48 -1.30 21.50
N ALA A 670 21.88 -2.09 22.48
CA ALA A 670 21.62 -1.76 23.88
C ALA A 670 22.35 -0.45 24.27
N PRO A 671 21.70 0.45 25.05
CA PRO A 671 22.37 1.64 25.58
C PRO A 671 23.48 1.24 26.56
N SER A 672 24.45 2.13 26.78
CA SER A 672 25.49 1.91 27.80
C SER A 672 24.99 2.02 29.24
N GLY A 673 23.78 2.56 29.44
CA GLY A 673 23.12 2.73 30.73
C GLY A 673 21.85 3.56 30.60
N ASP A 674 21.13 3.75 31.71
CA ASP A 674 19.88 4.52 31.80
C ASP A 674 19.97 5.69 32.80
N VAL A 675 21.14 5.89 33.41
CA VAL A 675 21.43 6.98 34.35
C VAL A 675 22.61 7.83 33.85
N ILE A 676 22.44 9.16 33.81
CA ILE A 676 23.51 10.11 33.50
C ILE A 676 23.87 10.90 34.78
N PRO A 677 25.07 10.70 35.35
CA PRO A 677 25.53 11.40 36.55
C PRO A 677 25.54 12.93 36.42
N ALA A 678 25.32 13.63 37.53
CA ALA A 678 25.41 15.08 37.64
C ALA A 678 26.79 15.66 37.24
N HIS A 679 26.83 16.97 36.98
CA HIS A 679 28.05 17.74 36.70
C HIS A 679 28.92 17.24 35.53
N GLY A 680 28.33 16.55 34.56
CA GLY A 680 29.05 16.01 33.40
C GLY A 680 30.02 14.88 33.73
N LEU A 681 29.87 14.23 34.90
CA LEU A 681 30.76 13.18 35.38
C LEU A 681 30.58 11.83 34.66
N GLY A 682 29.57 11.71 33.79
CA GLY A 682 29.34 10.53 32.96
C GLY A 682 28.52 10.82 31.72
N GLN A 683 28.48 9.85 30.80
CA GLN A 683 27.71 9.93 29.56
C GLN A 683 27.05 8.59 29.25
N VAL A 684 25.87 8.64 28.64
CA VAL A 684 25.20 7.45 28.10
C VAL A 684 25.32 7.46 26.58
N THR A 685 25.84 6.38 26.01
CA THR A 685 25.98 6.21 24.56
C THR A 685 25.00 5.18 24.03
N GLN A 686 24.41 5.48 22.88
CA GLN A 686 23.45 4.64 22.18
C GLN A 686 23.85 4.54 20.71
N THR A 687 24.22 3.34 20.26
CA THR A 687 24.63 3.10 18.87
C THR A 687 23.43 2.71 18.00
N VAL A 688 23.35 3.32 16.83
CA VAL A 688 22.33 3.11 15.81
C VAL A 688 23.00 2.63 14.52
N LEU A 689 22.57 1.48 14.00
CA LEU A 689 22.99 0.96 12.70
C LEU A 689 21.89 1.22 11.67
N LEU A 690 22.25 1.90 10.58
CA LEU A 690 21.36 2.22 9.48
C LEU A 690 21.82 1.48 8.22
N ASN A 691 20.86 0.95 7.46
CA ASN A 691 21.08 0.37 6.14
C ASN A 691 20.09 1.00 5.13
N ASN A 692 20.63 1.73 4.15
CA ASN A 692 19.91 2.48 3.13
C ASN A 692 20.27 1.96 1.72
N PRO A 693 19.69 0.81 1.30
CA PRO A 693 20.02 0.20 0.00
C PRO A 693 19.58 1.05 -1.20
N ASN A 694 18.64 1.99 -0.99
CA ASN A 694 18.03 2.79 -2.05
C ASN A 694 18.58 4.22 -2.14
N MET A 695 19.61 4.57 -1.34
CA MET A 695 20.26 5.90 -1.35
C MET A 695 19.26 7.06 -1.21
N VAL A 696 18.22 6.89 -0.38
CA VAL A 696 17.19 7.91 -0.16
C VAL A 696 17.70 8.92 0.87
N SER A 697 17.35 10.20 0.69
CA SER A 697 17.68 11.28 1.64
C SER A 697 17.33 10.89 3.08
N LEU A 698 18.34 10.87 3.95
CA LEU A 698 18.19 10.39 5.33
C LEU A 698 17.54 11.47 6.21
N LYS A 699 16.41 11.12 6.83
CA LYS A 699 15.79 11.89 7.92
C LYS A 699 15.57 10.98 9.11
N MET A 700 15.96 11.40 10.30
CA MET A 700 15.81 10.60 11.52
C MET A 700 15.01 11.38 12.56
N ARG A 701 14.00 10.76 13.17
CA ARG A 701 13.30 11.30 14.33
C ARG A 701 13.73 10.54 15.56
N VAL A 702 14.23 11.26 16.57
CA VAL A 702 14.64 10.69 17.85
C VAL A 702 13.70 11.20 18.94
N ARG A 703 13.08 10.27 19.66
CA ARG A 703 12.31 10.56 20.87
C ARG A 703 13.19 10.31 22.09
N VAL A 704 13.27 11.31 22.94
CA VAL A 704 14.08 11.32 24.17
C VAL A 704 13.13 11.38 25.36
N CYS A 705 13.20 10.38 26.22
CA CYS A 705 12.45 10.31 27.48
C CYS A 705 13.43 10.19 28.65
N TYR A 706 13.29 11.02 29.68
CA TYR A 706 14.12 10.95 30.88
C TYR A 706 13.44 11.61 32.08
N THR A 707 13.84 11.25 33.29
CA THR A 707 13.40 11.91 34.53
C THR A 707 14.51 12.83 35.03
N SER A 708 14.19 14.11 35.21
CA SER A 708 15.10 15.11 35.77
C SER A 708 14.35 15.90 36.84
N GLN A 709 14.96 16.06 38.03
CA GLN A 709 14.36 16.77 39.17
C GLN A 709 12.93 16.31 39.50
N ASP A 710 12.68 15.00 39.47
CA ASP A 710 11.37 14.36 39.71
C ASP A 710 10.27 14.67 38.66
N PHE A 711 10.63 15.31 37.54
CA PHE A 711 9.75 15.52 36.39
C PHE A 711 10.14 14.61 35.22
N VAL A 712 9.14 13.93 34.65
CA VAL A 712 9.29 13.16 33.42
C VAL A 712 9.28 14.12 32.22
N CYS A 713 10.40 14.18 31.50
CA CYS A 713 10.55 14.93 30.26
C CYS A 713 10.46 13.99 29.06
N GLN A 714 9.62 14.36 28.08
CA GLN A 714 9.47 13.63 26.83
C GLN A 714 9.45 14.61 25.66
N ASP A 715 10.45 14.53 24.78
CA ASP A 715 10.57 15.39 23.59
C ASP A 715 10.92 14.55 22.35
N THR A 716 10.56 15.05 21.17
CA THR A 716 10.91 14.45 19.88
C THR A 716 11.69 15.45 19.04
N VAL A 717 12.83 15.04 18.49
CA VAL A 717 13.70 15.83 17.63
C VAL A 717 13.75 15.23 16.23
N GLN A 718 13.62 16.07 15.21
CA GLN A 718 13.88 15.70 13.82
C GLN A 718 15.29 16.14 13.42
N ILE A 719 16.06 15.21 12.87
CA ILE A 719 17.45 15.39 12.41
C ILE A 719 17.44 15.27 10.90
N ASP A 720 17.64 16.41 10.23
CA ASP A 720 17.70 16.53 8.77
C ASP A 720 19.12 16.83 8.25
N SER A 721 20.09 17.04 9.15
CA SER A 721 21.48 17.39 8.80
C SER A 721 22.46 16.52 9.57
N PHE A 722 23.24 15.71 8.85
CA PHE A 722 24.24 14.81 9.43
C PHE A 722 25.67 15.35 9.20
N PRO A 723 26.64 15.07 10.09
CA PRO A 723 27.98 15.65 10.05
C PRO A 723 28.86 15.25 8.85
N SER A 724 28.52 14.17 8.15
CA SER A 724 29.07 13.77 6.83
C SER A 724 27.94 13.81 5.80
N PRO A 725 28.22 13.88 4.47
CA PRO A 725 27.19 13.72 3.46
C PRO A 725 26.58 12.31 3.56
N ALA A 726 25.60 12.17 4.46
CA ALA A 726 24.63 11.10 4.44
C ALA A 726 23.77 11.33 3.19
N TRP A 727 23.58 10.27 2.42
CA TRP A 727 23.01 10.24 1.07
C TRP A 727 21.84 11.19 0.81
#